data_AF-A0A093ILI7-F1
#
_entry.id   AF-A0A093ILI7-F1
#
_cell.length_a   1.000
_cell.length_b   1.000
_cell.length_c   1.000
_cell.angle_alpha   90.00
_cell.angle_beta   90.00
_cell.angle_gamma   90.00
#
_symmetry.space_group_name_H-M   'P 1'
#
loop_
_entity.id
_entity.type
_entity.pdbx_description
1 polymer ?
#
loop_
_entity_poly.entity_id
_entity_poly.type
_entity_poly.pdbx_seq_one_letter_code
_entity_poly.pdbx_strand_id
1 'polypeptide(L)'
;IKISWSKDKVKPSEKVSLKISTTEPGSVIGLAVVDKSTKLLGESSDITEDSVFHELNLYSTVQYFPLVRGSFGVFQKCSLWVSTDAILEEDKEHFLYGGMIPIEDGFGDDMPVSKNGPPDFSNLYVRTHFPETWLWIDTKTRSDTDTTMEVIVPDTITSWVASAFVMSENSGLGVMTAPVELEAFQPFFIFLNLPYSVIRGEQFVLEVNIFNYLKEEAEVTVILDMNGAFEIILTSNEINATENEQSISVPSEDEKTVQFPIKPKQLGEIPIKVTAISSAASDAIIQKVLVKAEGLEQMYSQTVLLDLTGNKPQAVSKTLDFTFPFDVVSGSERVQVTAVGDLLGPSINGLSSLIKMPYGCGEQNMINFAPNVYVLQYLTKTRQLREDIKSKAVSFMRKGYQRELLFQRDDGSFSAFGNEDPSGSTWLSAFVLRCFLQARPFIDIDQDVLMDTTKWIVRHQKLNGEFHEPGKVLHGDLQGGTNNPVTLTAYIMSSLLGFPDKQHAYVIKSATNFLEDKLEEGISDNYTLALVTYALSWAKSTKAKEALNILNQRAEHQGEFHFWITPASEISDSWQPRSIDIELAAYALLSHFHQDRLAEGIPIMKWLSQQRNHLGGFSSTQDTVVALQALSLFATLTTASKTEMDVTVTAPSLKTPETFSIDTRNRFLLQTKEIAPAQPMTITVEAEGTGFAVFQLNVIYNTKHTDQRLRSVRKQEAFDLNVDVKDDKDDKNHLTLNVCTRYLGSDTAPSSGMILMEVGLLSGFSVSPDFIPLDNRVKKMEKDSGKVNLYLDSLNETQVCVDIPAVRDFKVANIQDASVTVVDYYEPSK
;
A
#
# COMPACT_ATOMS: atom_id res chain seq x y z
N ILE A 1 -22.21 28.91 -5.51
CA ILE A 1 -22.36 28.14 -6.78
C ILE A 1 -23.69 27.41 -6.74
N LYS A 2 -24.38 27.26 -7.88
CA LYS A 2 -25.60 26.45 -7.98
C LYS A 2 -25.49 25.50 -9.17
N ILE A 3 -25.86 24.25 -8.95
CA ILE A 3 -25.87 23.22 -9.99
C ILE A 3 -27.29 22.68 -10.14
N SER A 4 -27.68 22.32 -11.35
CA SER A 4 -28.97 21.66 -11.61
C SER A 4 -28.87 20.77 -12.85
N TRP A 5 -29.45 19.58 -12.76
CA TRP A 5 -29.67 18.73 -13.92
C TRP A 5 -30.85 19.24 -14.74
N SER A 6 -30.82 18.98 -16.03
CA SER A 6 -31.94 19.26 -16.94
C SER A 6 -33.16 18.35 -16.71
N LYS A 7 -32.97 17.21 -16.02
CA LYS A 7 -33.97 16.22 -15.65
C LYS A 7 -33.62 15.63 -14.29
N ASP A 8 -34.62 15.29 -13.48
CA ASP A 8 -34.40 14.63 -12.18
C ASP A 8 -34.25 13.11 -12.32
N LYS A 9 -34.88 12.54 -13.36
CA LYS A 9 -34.89 11.11 -13.65
C LYS A 9 -34.57 10.84 -15.11
N VAL A 10 -33.66 9.91 -15.36
CA VAL A 10 -33.11 9.61 -16.70
C VAL A 10 -32.89 8.11 -16.86
N LYS A 11 -32.90 7.65 -18.11
CA LYS A 11 -32.49 6.27 -18.40
C LYS A 11 -30.96 6.14 -18.41
N PRO A 12 -30.43 4.94 -18.11
CA PRO A 12 -29.04 4.61 -18.39
C PRO A 12 -28.63 5.01 -19.83
N SER A 13 -27.42 5.54 -20.00
CA SER A 13 -26.86 5.97 -21.29
C SER A 13 -27.58 7.13 -21.99
N GLU A 14 -28.58 7.74 -21.34
CA GLU A 14 -29.24 8.93 -21.85
C GLU A 14 -28.31 10.16 -21.72
N LYS A 15 -28.42 11.09 -22.67
CA LYS A 15 -27.73 12.38 -22.58
C LYS A 15 -28.50 13.30 -21.64
N VAL A 16 -27.80 13.87 -20.67
CA VAL A 16 -28.34 14.88 -19.75
C VAL A 16 -27.44 16.11 -19.76
N SER A 17 -28.05 17.28 -19.69
CA SER A 17 -27.32 18.54 -19.51
C SER A 17 -27.22 18.89 -18.03
N LEU A 18 -26.01 19.22 -17.58
CA LEU A 18 -25.70 19.79 -16.27
C LEU A 18 -25.51 21.30 -16.41
N LYS A 19 -26.34 22.08 -15.75
CA LYS A 19 -26.20 23.53 -15.68
C LYS A 19 -25.47 23.92 -14.40
N ILE A 20 -24.44 24.74 -14.54
CA ILE A 20 -23.62 25.27 -13.43
C ILE A 20 -23.67 26.79 -13.50
N SER A 21 -24.14 27.41 -12.43
CA SER A 21 -24.25 28.87 -12.27
C SER A 21 -23.29 29.37 -11.19
N THR A 22 -22.39 30.27 -11.55
CA THR A 22 -21.48 30.96 -10.63
C THR A 22 -21.89 32.41 -10.41
N THR A 23 -21.42 33.00 -9.31
CA THR A 23 -21.64 34.43 -9.03
C THR A 23 -20.73 35.34 -9.84
N GLU A 24 -19.53 34.87 -10.17
CA GLU A 24 -18.53 35.63 -10.92
C GLU A 24 -18.09 34.87 -12.19
N PRO A 25 -17.95 35.57 -13.33
CA PRO A 25 -17.38 34.99 -14.55
C PRO A 25 -15.88 34.77 -14.38
N GLY A 26 -15.31 33.81 -15.13
CA GLY A 26 -13.88 33.47 -15.01
C GLY A 26 -13.51 32.64 -13.78
N SER A 27 -14.49 32.24 -12.96
CA SER A 27 -14.29 31.35 -11.81
C SER A 27 -13.94 29.92 -12.25
N VAL A 28 -13.08 29.25 -11.47
CA VAL A 28 -12.73 27.83 -11.62
C VAL A 28 -13.68 27.00 -10.78
N ILE A 29 -14.23 25.93 -11.34
CA ILE A 29 -15.19 25.03 -10.69
C ILE A 29 -14.56 23.63 -10.61
N GLY A 30 -14.56 23.03 -9.42
CA GLY A 30 -14.33 21.60 -9.24
C GLY A 30 -15.67 20.87 -9.12
N LEU A 31 -15.87 19.82 -9.91
CA LEU A 31 -17.09 19.02 -9.96
C LEU A 31 -16.77 17.54 -9.72
N ALA A 32 -17.51 16.93 -8.79
CA ALA A 32 -17.50 15.51 -8.53
C ALA A 32 -18.92 14.94 -8.65
N VAL A 33 -19.08 13.83 -9.35
CA VAL A 33 -20.35 13.09 -9.41
C VAL A 33 -20.06 11.62 -9.12
N VAL A 34 -20.57 11.14 -8.00
CA VAL A 34 -20.29 9.81 -7.45
C VAL A 34 -21.59 9.04 -7.21
N ASP A 35 -21.51 7.71 -7.23
CA ASP A 35 -22.65 6.85 -6.89
C ASP A 35 -23.07 7.07 -5.42
N LYS A 36 -24.37 7.13 -5.13
CA LYS A 36 -24.88 7.26 -3.75
C LYS A 36 -24.45 6.09 -2.87
N SER A 37 -24.30 4.89 -3.42
CA SER A 37 -23.86 3.70 -2.68
C SER A 37 -22.46 3.84 -2.10
N THR A 38 -21.54 4.51 -2.80
CA THR A 38 -20.17 4.73 -2.29
C THR A 38 -20.15 5.73 -1.13
N LYS A 39 -21.05 6.73 -1.13
CA LYS A 39 -21.22 7.62 0.02
C LYS A 39 -21.76 6.91 1.26
N LEU A 40 -22.65 5.93 1.08
CA LEU A 40 -23.22 5.15 2.19
C LEU A 40 -22.20 4.19 2.83
N LEU A 41 -21.14 3.83 2.11
CA LEU A 41 -20.03 3.02 2.63
C LEU A 41 -19.08 3.81 3.57
N GLY A 42 -19.32 5.12 3.77
CA GLY A 42 -18.63 5.93 4.78
C GLY A 42 -17.37 6.68 4.29
N GLU A 43 -16.94 6.48 3.05
CA GLU A 43 -15.78 7.15 2.46
C GLU A 43 -16.19 8.42 1.69
N SER A 44 -16.70 9.45 2.38
CA SER A 44 -16.95 10.75 1.73
C SER A 44 -15.64 11.56 1.65
N SER A 45 -15.24 11.90 0.43
CA SER A 45 -14.18 12.87 0.12
C SER A 45 -14.74 14.23 -0.27
N ASP A 46 -16.02 14.49 0.03
CA ASP A 46 -16.67 15.75 -0.31
C ASP A 46 -16.12 16.91 0.54
N ILE A 47 -15.89 18.05 -0.11
CA ILE A 47 -15.63 19.31 0.59
C ILE A 47 -16.99 19.89 0.97
N THR A 48 -17.29 19.94 2.27
CA THR A 48 -18.53 20.51 2.81
C THR A 48 -18.30 21.90 3.38
N GLU A 49 -19.38 22.67 3.52
CA GLU A 49 -19.32 23.97 4.18
C GLU A 49 -18.82 23.83 5.62
N ASP A 50 -19.29 22.80 6.35
CA ASP A 50 -18.84 22.50 7.70
C ASP A 50 -17.34 22.16 7.77
N SER A 51 -16.81 21.36 6.83
CA SER A 51 -15.39 21.01 6.85
C SER A 51 -14.52 22.23 6.54
N VAL A 52 -14.93 23.09 5.61
CA VAL A 52 -14.23 24.34 5.31
C VAL A 52 -14.31 25.32 6.48
N PHE A 53 -15.47 25.50 7.11
CA PHE A 53 -15.59 26.36 8.28
C PHE A 53 -14.83 25.81 9.48
N HIS A 54 -14.83 24.50 9.68
CA HIS A 54 -14.02 23.86 10.71
C HIS A 54 -12.55 24.19 10.51
N GLU A 55 -12.01 23.96 9.31
CA GLU A 55 -10.63 24.30 8.97
C GLU A 55 -10.34 25.80 9.10
N LEU A 56 -11.20 26.68 8.56
CA LEU A 56 -11.02 28.13 8.70
C LEU A 56 -11.08 28.58 10.17
N ASN A 57 -11.90 27.94 11.00
CA ASN A 57 -11.97 28.22 12.43
C ASN A 57 -10.71 27.80 13.18
N LEU A 58 -9.96 26.80 12.70
CA LEU A 58 -8.64 26.49 13.27
C LEU A 58 -7.65 27.67 13.11
N TYR A 59 -7.84 28.49 12.08
CA TYR A 59 -7.07 29.71 11.86
C TYR A 59 -7.71 30.97 12.49
N SER A 60 -8.91 30.85 13.06
CA SER A 60 -9.58 31.96 13.72
C SER A 60 -8.93 32.24 15.07
N THR A 61 -8.47 33.47 15.25
CA THR A 61 -7.91 33.97 16.52
C THR A 61 -8.98 34.48 17.48
N VAL A 62 -10.26 34.33 17.15
CA VAL A 62 -11.38 34.88 17.91
C VAL A 62 -11.76 33.94 19.06
N GLN A 63 -11.29 34.26 20.26
CA GLN A 63 -11.75 33.63 21.50
C GLN A 63 -12.97 34.39 22.06
N TYR A 64 -14.06 33.67 22.35
CA TYR A 64 -15.27 34.25 22.93
C TYR A 64 -15.12 34.41 24.45
N PHE A 65 -15.19 35.65 24.97
CA PHE A 65 -15.05 35.91 26.42
C PHE A 65 -16.16 36.83 26.96
N PRO A 66 -16.86 36.45 28.04
CA PRO A 66 -18.01 37.19 28.56
C PRO A 66 -17.65 38.43 29.40
N LEU A 67 -16.37 38.66 29.75
CA LEU A 67 -15.93 39.87 30.44
C LEU A 67 -14.56 40.37 29.95
N VAL A 68 -14.55 41.64 29.54
CA VAL A 68 -13.34 42.46 29.33
C VAL A 68 -13.37 43.55 30.39
N ARG A 69 -12.33 43.64 31.24
CA ARG A 69 -12.26 44.66 32.30
C ARG A 69 -11.15 45.70 32.08
N GLY A 70 -10.01 45.33 31.47
CA GLY A 70 -8.92 46.26 31.14
C GLY A 70 -8.79 46.61 29.64
N SER A 71 -8.15 47.75 29.36
CA SER A 71 -7.84 48.21 27.99
C SER A 71 -6.76 47.37 27.29
N PHE A 72 -5.78 46.83 28.02
CA PHE A 72 -4.82 45.85 27.48
C PHE A 72 -5.52 44.55 27.05
N GLY A 73 -6.43 44.08 27.90
CA GLY A 73 -7.20 42.85 27.68
C GLY A 73 -8.02 42.89 26.38
N VAL A 74 -8.47 44.06 25.92
CA VAL A 74 -9.13 44.20 24.61
C VAL A 74 -8.17 43.83 23.48
N PHE A 75 -6.96 44.41 23.46
CA PHE A 75 -5.99 44.20 22.38
C PHE A 75 -5.42 42.78 22.40
N GLN A 76 -5.07 42.27 23.59
CA GLN A 76 -4.59 40.91 23.76
C GLN A 76 -5.64 39.87 23.34
N LYS A 77 -6.92 40.05 23.74
CA LYS A 77 -8.01 39.11 23.40
C LYS A 77 -8.43 39.20 21.93
N CYS A 78 -8.30 40.36 21.29
CA CYS A 78 -8.50 40.50 19.85
C CYS A 78 -7.26 40.09 19.01
N SER A 79 -6.20 39.56 19.64
CA SER A 79 -4.94 39.21 18.98
C SER A 79 -4.31 40.36 18.19
N LEU A 80 -4.49 41.60 18.67
CA LEU A 80 -3.94 42.80 18.06
C LEU A 80 -2.75 43.31 18.87
N TRP A 81 -1.67 43.62 18.17
CA TRP A 81 -0.51 44.27 18.77
C TRP A 81 -0.75 45.78 18.79
N VAL A 82 -0.75 46.38 19.97
CA VAL A 82 -0.88 47.83 20.13
C VAL A 82 0.48 48.43 20.51
N SER A 83 0.88 49.46 19.77
CA SER A 83 2.04 50.30 20.12
C SER A 83 1.52 51.65 20.59
N THR A 84 1.72 51.95 21.86
CA THR A 84 1.24 53.18 22.51
C THR A 84 2.24 53.65 23.56
N ASP A 85 2.21 54.94 23.87
CA ASP A 85 2.94 55.60 24.95
C ASP A 85 2.21 55.50 26.31
N ALA A 86 1.00 54.94 26.35
CA ALA A 86 0.21 54.70 27.55
C ALA A 86 0.54 53.33 28.20
N ILE A 87 0.52 53.27 29.54
CA ILE A 87 0.72 52.02 30.31
C ILE A 87 -0.62 51.29 30.43
N LEU A 88 -0.70 50.06 29.92
CA LEU A 88 -1.92 49.24 29.97
C LEU A 88 -1.69 48.05 30.95
N GLU A 89 -2.55 47.88 31.96
CA GLU A 89 -2.45 46.78 32.95
C GLU A 89 -3.08 45.46 32.46
N GLU A 90 -2.45 44.33 32.80
CA GLU A 90 -2.76 42.99 32.29
C GLU A 90 -3.71 42.21 33.24
N ASP A 91 -4.82 41.67 32.72
CA ASP A 91 -5.84 40.96 33.50
C ASP A 91 -5.47 39.46 33.70
N LYS A 92 -5.70 38.90 34.90
CA LYS A 92 -5.48 37.47 35.22
C LYS A 92 -6.79 36.67 35.18
N GLU A 93 -6.84 35.56 34.42
CA GLU A 93 -8.08 34.80 34.12
C GLU A 93 -8.32 33.54 34.99
N HIS A 94 -9.62 33.18 35.11
CA HIS A 94 -10.13 31.87 35.53
C HIS A 94 -11.26 31.43 34.58
N PHE A 95 -11.20 30.19 34.07
CA PHE A 95 -12.15 29.58 33.11
C PHE A 95 -13.32 28.87 33.80
N LEU A 96 -14.53 28.91 33.22
CA LEU A 96 -15.61 27.94 33.40
C LEU A 96 -16.50 27.80 32.15
N TYR A 97 -16.93 26.56 31.89
CA TYR A 97 -17.59 25.99 30.70
C TYR A 97 -19.14 25.97 30.78
N GLY A 98 -19.82 25.81 29.63
CA GLY A 98 -21.23 25.36 29.47
C GLY A 98 -22.09 26.36 28.68
N GLY A 99 -23.02 26.03 27.78
CA GLY A 99 -23.63 24.77 27.30
C GLY A 99 -24.76 25.13 26.28
N MET A 100 -25.23 24.11 25.54
CA MET A 100 -26.13 24.05 24.35
C MET A 100 -27.58 24.61 24.43
N ILE A 101 -28.26 24.56 23.25
CA ILE A 101 -29.68 24.18 22.91
C ILE A 101 -30.43 25.30 22.10
N PRO A 102 -31.45 25.09 21.20
CA PRO A 102 -31.94 23.95 20.38
C PRO A 102 -32.22 24.26 18.86
N ILE A 103 -32.64 23.20 18.15
CA ILE A 103 -33.25 23.07 16.82
C ILE A 103 -34.77 23.37 16.85
N GLU A 104 -35.38 23.83 15.74
CA GLU A 104 -36.81 23.66 15.48
C GLU A 104 -37.16 23.52 13.97
N ASP A 105 -38.19 22.70 13.71
CA ASP A 105 -38.72 22.15 12.46
C ASP A 105 -39.52 23.14 11.58
N GLY A 106 -39.70 22.79 10.30
CA GLY A 106 -40.75 23.36 9.43
C GLY A 106 -40.96 22.63 8.10
N PHE A 107 -42.10 21.96 7.95
CA PHE A 107 -42.61 21.24 6.76
C PHE A 107 -43.07 22.18 5.61
N GLY A 108 -43.06 21.67 4.36
CA GLY A 108 -43.83 22.22 3.24
C GLY A 108 -43.65 21.47 1.91
N ASP A 109 -44.74 20.89 1.41
CA ASP A 109 -44.93 20.07 0.20
C ASP A 109 -45.08 20.91 -1.09
N ASP A 110 -44.69 20.36 -2.26
CA ASP A 110 -45.48 20.38 -3.52
C ASP A 110 -44.71 19.82 -4.75
N MET A 111 -45.36 18.87 -5.43
CA MET A 111 -44.96 18.23 -6.70
C MET A 111 -45.55 18.95 -7.94
N PRO A 112 -44.94 18.80 -9.13
CA PRO A 112 -45.72 18.71 -10.36
C PRO A 112 -45.39 17.48 -11.22
N VAL A 113 -46.45 16.88 -11.76
CA VAL A 113 -46.46 15.76 -12.71
C VAL A 113 -46.19 16.26 -14.14
N SER A 114 -45.33 15.55 -14.88
CA SER A 114 -45.24 15.65 -16.35
C SER A 114 -45.34 14.26 -16.99
N LYS A 115 -46.29 14.11 -17.90
CA LYS A 115 -46.49 12.94 -18.77
C LYS A 115 -45.69 13.13 -20.05
N ASN A 116 -44.88 12.16 -20.46
CA ASN A 116 -44.43 12.02 -21.84
C ASN A 116 -44.37 10.55 -22.26
N GLY A 117 -44.73 10.34 -23.53
CA GLY A 117 -45.18 9.08 -24.13
C GLY A 117 -44.13 7.98 -24.34
N PRO A 118 -44.54 6.88 -25.01
CA PRO A 118 -43.78 5.63 -25.05
C PRO A 118 -42.57 5.74 -25.99
N PRO A 119 -41.39 5.23 -25.60
CA PRO A 119 -40.23 5.14 -26.48
C PRO A 119 -40.26 3.91 -27.39
N ASP A 120 -39.66 4.10 -28.55
CA ASP A 120 -39.52 3.21 -29.70
C ASP A 120 -38.53 2.06 -29.42
N PHE A 121 -38.92 0.81 -29.70
CA PHE A 121 -38.19 -0.43 -29.37
C PHE A 121 -37.49 -1.03 -30.60
N SER A 122 -36.47 -0.35 -31.13
CA SER A 122 -35.77 -0.87 -32.32
C SER A 122 -34.27 -1.08 -32.16
N ASN A 123 -33.66 -0.88 -30.99
CA ASN A 123 -32.26 -1.24 -30.72
C ASN A 123 -32.05 -1.59 -29.24
N LEU A 124 -31.73 -2.86 -28.94
CA LEU A 124 -31.36 -3.31 -27.60
C LEU A 124 -29.98 -2.75 -27.24
N TYR A 125 -29.92 -1.83 -26.28
CA TYR A 125 -28.65 -1.32 -25.74
C TYR A 125 -28.12 -2.27 -24.66
N VAL A 126 -26.83 -2.59 -24.71
CA VAL A 126 -26.16 -3.47 -23.75
C VAL A 126 -25.37 -2.63 -22.77
N ARG A 127 -25.71 -2.75 -21.48
CA ARG A 127 -25.07 -2.03 -20.38
C ARG A 127 -23.69 -2.60 -20.09
N THR A 128 -22.66 -1.77 -20.14
CA THR A 128 -21.25 -2.17 -19.98
C THR A 128 -20.44 -1.23 -19.10
N HIS A 129 -20.91 0.01 -18.87
CA HIS A 129 -20.18 1.04 -18.17
C HIS A 129 -20.72 1.26 -16.75
N PHE A 130 -20.08 0.63 -15.76
CA PHE A 130 -20.45 0.66 -14.34
C PHE A 130 -19.34 1.28 -13.46
N PRO A 131 -19.04 2.58 -13.59
CA PRO A 131 -18.02 3.23 -12.76
C PRO A 131 -18.56 3.53 -11.35
N GLU A 132 -17.67 3.63 -10.36
CA GLU A 132 -18.00 4.17 -9.02
C GLU A 132 -18.04 5.70 -9.00
N THR A 133 -17.16 6.33 -9.79
CA THR A 133 -17.09 7.78 -10.00
C THR A 133 -17.42 8.11 -11.46
N TRP A 134 -18.49 8.89 -11.68
CA TRP A 134 -18.90 9.28 -13.02
C TRP A 134 -18.14 10.48 -13.56
N LEU A 135 -18.06 11.57 -12.79
CA LEU A 135 -17.38 12.80 -13.20
C LEU A 135 -16.42 13.26 -12.10
N TRP A 136 -15.17 13.56 -12.49
CA TRP A 136 -14.16 14.17 -11.65
C TRP A 136 -13.36 15.17 -12.50
N ILE A 137 -13.84 16.41 -12.57
CA ILE A 137 -13.34 17.39 -13.54
C ILE A 137 -13.25 18.79 -12.94
N ASP A 138 -12.34 19.59 -13.47
CA ASP A 138 -12.30 21.04 -13.29
C ASP A 138 -12.72 21.76 -14.59
N THR A 139 -13.48 22.86 -14.45
CA THR A 139 -13.89 23.69 -15.58
C THR A 139 -13.81 25.17 -15.24
N LYS A 140 -13.57 26.02 -16.23
CA LYS A 140 -13.52 27.47 -16.05
C LYS A 140 -14.73 28.12 -16.72
N THR A 141 -15.48 28.89 -15.95
CA THR A 141 -16.56 29.72 -16.51
C THR A 141 -15.97 30.75 -17.48
N ARG A 142 -16.62 30.94 -18.63
CA ARG A 142 -16.16 31.90 -19.66
C ARG A 142 -16.60 33.33 -19.26
N SER A 143 -16.85 34.20 -20.23
CA SER A 143 -17.41 35.54 -20.02
C SER A 143 -18.85 35.54 -19.48
N ASP A 144 -19.45 34.36 -19.31
CA ASP A 144 -20.80 34.15 -18.82
C ASP A 144 -20.76 33.46 -17.45
N THR A 145 -21.73 33.76 -16.60
CA THR A 145 -21.89 33.18 -15.25
C THR A 145 -22.48 31.78 -15.29
N ASP A 146 -23.13 31.41 -16.40
CA ASP A 146 -23.74 30.10 -16.58
C ASP A 146 -22.93 29.24 -17.56
N THR A 147 -22.61 28.01 -17.17
CA THR A 147 -21.99 27.00 -18.03
C THR A 147 -22.88 25.78 -18.09
N THR A 148 -23.13 25.27 -19.30
CA THR A 148 -23.91 24.04 -19.50
C THR A 148 -23.01 22.99 -20.12
N MET A 149 -23.04 21.77 -19.58
CA MET A 149 -22.26 20.63 -20.05
C MET A 149 -23.19 19.48 -20.38
N GLU A 150 -23.04 18.89 -21.57
CA GLU A 150 -23.74 17.66 -21.94
C GLU A 150 -22.88 16.46 -21.55
N VAL A 151 -23.48 15.54 -20.80
CA VAL A 151 -22.82 14.31 -20.33
C VAL A 151 -23.71 13.10 -20.59
N ILE A 152 -23.09 11.94 -20.75
CA ILE A 152 -23.79 10.66 -20.94
C ILE A 152 -23.81 9.94 -19.58
N VAL A 153 -25.01 9.59 -19.12
CA VAL A 153 -25.22 8.91 -17.83
C VAL A 153 -24.64 7.49 -17.90
N PRO A 154 -23.91 7.00 -16.89
CA PRO A 154 -23.40 5.64 -16.88
C PRO A 154 -24.52 4.60 -16.84
N ASP A 155 -24.17 3.34 -17.04
CA ASP A 155 -25.17 2.28 -17.18
C ASP A 155 -25.68 1.74 -15.83
N THR A 156 -25.13 2.25 -14.72
CA THR A 156 -25.52 1.90 -13.35
C THR A 156 -26.90 2.46 -13.03
N ILE A 157 -27.78 1.61 -12.50
CA ILE A 157 -29.09 2.01 -11.99
C ILE A 157 -28.91 2.40 -10.53
N THR A 158 -28.80 3.71 -10.30
CA THR A 158 -28.46 4.29 -9.00
C THR A 158 -28.90 5.75 -8.95
N SER A 159 -28.75 6.38 -7.80
CA SER A 159 -28.78 7.84 -7.68
C SER A 159 -27.35 8.38 -7.77
N TRP A 160 -27.08 9.25 -8.73
CA TRP A 160 -25.81 9.94 -8.86
C TRP A 160 -25.84 11.23 -8.05
N VAL A 161 -24.87 11.40 -7.17
CA VAL A 161 -24.79 12.55 -6.27
C VAL A 161 -23.71 13.51 -6.77
N ALA A 162 -24.12 14.69 -7.22
CA ALA A 162 -23.22 15.74 -7.69
C ALA A 162 -22.86 16.72 -6.56
N SER A 163 -21.57 16.93 -6.34
CA SER A 163 -21.00 17.93 -5.45
C SER A 163 -20.03 18.83 -6.22
N ALA A 164 -19.93 20.10 -5.82
CA ALA A 164 -19.03 21.05 -6.47
C ALA A 164 -18.60 22.19 -5.55
N PHE A 165 -17.45 22.76 -5.88
CA PHE A 165 -16.95 24.00 -5.30
C PHE A 165 -16.46 24.94 -6.40
N VAL A 166 -16.45 26.23 -6.13
CA VAL A 166 -15.99 27.29 -7.03
C VAL A 166 -14.90 28.11 -6.37
N MET A 167 -13.87 28.48 -7.12
CA MET A 167 -12.83 29.41 -6.71
C MET A 167 -12.86 30.62 -7.64
N SER A 168 -13.02 31.80 -7.07
CA SER A 168 -12.90 33.08 -7.76
C SER A 168 -11.84 33.96 -7.12
N GLU A 169 -11.19 34.80 -7.92
CA GLU A 169 -10.15 35.74 -7.44
C GLU A 169 -10.73 36.79 -6.49
N ASN A 170 -11.97 37.26 -6.70
CA ASN A 170 -12.55 38.32 -5.87
C ASN A 170 -13.41 37.76 -4.72
N SER A 171 -14.22 36.74 -5.00
CA SER A 171 -15.13 36.14 -4.00
C SER A 171 -14.53 34.97 -3.21
N GLY A 172 -13.32 34.50 -3.54
CA GLY A 172 -12.67 33.38 -2.84
C GLY A 172 -13.31 32.01 -3.14
N LEU A 173 -13.35 31.13 -2.13
CA LEU A 173 -13.91 29.77 -2.23
C LEU A 173 -15.42 29.79 -1.92
N GLY A 174 -16.22 29.21 -2.81
CA GLY A 174 -17.63 28.94 -2.58
C GLY A 174 -17.92 27.45 -2.68
N VAL A 175 -18.46 26.86 -1.62
CA VAL A 175 -18.86 25.45 -1.57
C VAL A 175 -20.37 25.33 -1.77
N MET A 176 -20.83 24.22 -2.34
CA MET A 176 -22.25 23.93 -2.47
C MET A 176 -22.83 23.44 -1.13
N THR A 177 -23.97 23.99 -0.72
CA THR A 177 -24.58 23.69 0.59
C THR A 177 -25.24 22.32 0.66
N ALA A 178 -25.78 21.84 -0.46
CA ALA A 178 -26.40 20.53 -0.57
C ALA A 178 -26.07 19.89 -1.93
N PRO A 179 -25.72 18.60 -1.97
CA PRO A 179 -25.48 17.90 -3.23
C PRO A 179 -26.78 17.77 -4.04
N VAL A 180 -26.66 17.65 -5.36
CA VAL A 180 -27.80 17.48 -6.28
C VAL A 180 -27.82 16.05 -6.78
N GLU A 181 -28.96 15.38 -6.67
CA GLU A 181 -29.13 13.99 -7.10
C GLU A 181 -29.70 13.89 -8.52
N LEU A 182 -29.26 12.87 -9.26
CA LEU A 182 -29.84 12.45 -10.54
C LEU A 182 -30.17 10.96 -10.45
N GLU A 183 -31.45 10.61 -10.60
CA GLU A 183 -31.89 9.22 -10.56
C GLU A 183 -31.74 8.57 -11.94
N ALA A 184 -30.78 7.64 -12.08
CA ALA A 184 -30.65 6.78 -13.25
C ALA A 184 -31.48 5.51 -13.04
N PHE A 185 -32.60 5.40 -13.74
CA PHE A 185 -33.56 4.33 -13.50
C PHE A 185 -34.23 3.87 -14.78
N GLN A 186 -34.50 2.57 -14.84
CA GLN A 186 -35.37 1.97 -15.84
C GLN A 186 -36.40 1.06 -15.14
N PRO A 187 -37.67 1.04 -15.57
CA PRO A 187 -38.71 0.26 -14.89
C PRO A 187 -38.49 -1.26 -14.94
N PHE A 188 -37.72 -1.75 -15.90
CA PHE A 188 -37.39 -3.15 -16.05
C PHE A 188 -35.89 -3.29 -16.22
N PHE A 189 -35.23 -4.07 -15.36
CA PHE A 189 -33.79 -4.30 -15.45
C PHE A 189 -33.35 -5.60 -14.79
N ILE A 190 -32.13 -6.01 -15.15
CA ILE A 190 -31.42 -7.10 -14.51
C ILE A 190 -30.22 -6.61 -13.70
N PHE A 191 -29.91 -7.30 -12.62
CA PHE A 191 -28.72 -7.13 -11.80
C PHE A 191 -28.00 -8.46 -11.65
N LEU A 192 -26.68 -8.48 -11.83
CA LEU A 192 -25.87 -9.69 -11.67
C LEU A 192 -25.22 -9.66 -10.30
N ASN A 193 -25.53 -10.64 -9.46
CA ASN A 193 -24.82 -10.85 -8.19
C ASN A 193 -23.55 -11.67 -8.47
N LEU A 194 -22.41 -10.98 -8.61
CA LEU A 194 -21.12 -11.59 -8.96
C LEU A 194 -20.13 -11.51 -7.80
N PRO A 195 -19.40 -12.60 -7.50
CA PRO A 195 -18.29 -12.54 -6.56
C PRO A 195 -17.14 -11.70 -7.16
N TYR A 196 -16.36 -11.04 -6.30
CA TYR A 196 -15.17 -10.29 -6.72
C TYR A 196 -14.17 -11.16 -7.50
N SER A 197 -13.90 -12.37 -7.03
CA SER A 197 -13.05 -13.34 -7.72
C SER A 197 -13.43 -14.78 -7.43
N VAL A 198 -13.13 -15.68 -8.37
CA VAL A 198 -13.28 -17.13 -8.25
C VAL A 198 -11.98 -17.83 -8.68
N ILE A 199 -11.74 -19.05 -8.23
CA ILE A 199 -10.58 -19.85 -8.62
C ILE A 199 -10.96 -20.77 -9.78
N ARG A 200 -10.04 -20.96 -10.74
CA ARG A 200 -10.28 -21.87 -11.86
C ARG A 200 -10.54 -23.30 -11.37
N GLY A 201 -11.61 -23.91 -11.87
CA GLY A 201 -12.08 -25.24 -11.45
C GLY A 201 -13.26 -25.19 -10.50
N GLU A 202 -13.45 -24.08 -9.79
CA GLU A 202 -14.65 -23.83 -8.98
C GLU A 202 -15.88 -23.58 -9.85
N GLN A 203 -17.03 -23.70 -9.22
CA GLN A 203 -18.34 -23.50 -9.84
C GLN A 203 -19.09 -22.49 -8.99
N PHE A 204 -19.56 -21.40 -9.57
CA PHE A 204 -20.36 -20.44 -8.82
C PHE A 204 -21.74 -20.32 -9.44
N VAL A 205 -22.74 -20.03 -8.61
CA VAL A 205 -24.09 -19.76 -9.07
C VAL A 205 -24.20 -18.27 -9.37
N LEU A 206 -24.32 -17.93 -10.65
CA LEU A 206 -24.68 -16.59 -11.09
C LEU A 206 -26.16 -16.36 -10.76
N GLU A 207 -26.44 -15.46 -9.83
CA GLU A 207 -27.80 -15.02 -9.53
C GLU A 207 -28.10 -13.76 -10.36
N VAL A 208 -29.06 -13.90 -11.27
CA VAL A 208 -29.59 -12.81 -12.09
C VAL A 208 -30.90 -12.35 -11.46
N ASN A 209 -30.86 -11.19 -10.79
CA ASN A 209 -32.05 -10.58 -10.21
C ASN A 209 -32.75 -9.74 -11.27
N ILE A 210 -34.02 -10.04 -11.53
CA ILE A 210 -34.87 -9.36 -12.51
C ILE A 210 -35.87 -8.53 -11.74
N PHE A 211 -35.81 -7.22 -11.94
CA PHE A 211 -36.71 -6.26 -11.31
C PHE A 211 -37.78 -5.82 -12.31
N ASN A 212 -39.05 -5.93 -11.92
CA ASN A 212 -40.18 -5.49 -12.73
C ASN A 212 -41.00 -4.43 -11.99
N TYR A 213 -40.66 -3.16 -12.18
CA TYR A 213 -41.44 -2.00 -11.71
C TYR A 213 -42.51 -1.56 -12.74
N LEU A 214 -42.93 -2.44 -13.65
CA LEU A 214 -44.08 -2.22 -14.50
C LEU A 214 -45.37 -2.57 -13.74
N LYS A 215 -46.49 -1.96 -14.14
CA LYS A 215 -47.82 -2.21 -13.56
C LYS A 215 -48.45 -3.55 -13.98
N GLU A 216 -47.77 -4.30 -14.83
CA GLU A 216 -48.24 -5.55 -15.41
C GLU A 216 -47.19 -6.64 -15.18
N GLU A 217 -47.65 -7.88 -15.07
CA GLU A 217 -46.78 -9.06 -15.00
C GLU A 217 -46.06 -9.25 -16.35
N ALA A 218 -44.77 -9.54 -16.30
CA ALA A 218 -43.94 -9.73 -17.48
C ALA A 218 -43.44 -11.17 -17.57
N GLU A 219 -43.72 -11.84 -18.69
CA GLU A 219 -43.05 -13.08 -19.06
C GLU A 219 -41.68 -12.73 -19.65
N VAL A 220 -40.62 -13.12 -18.94
CA VAL A 220 -39.23 -12.76 -19.26
C VAL A 220 -38.46 -14.02 -19.65
N THR A 221 -37.82 -13.99 -20.81
CA THR A 221 -36.80 -14.96 -21.22
C THR A 221 -35.42 -14.37 -20.94
N VAL A 222 -34.68 -15.00 -20.03
CA VAL A 222 -33.29 -14.66 -19.69
C VAL A 222 -32.34 -15.56 -20.46
N ILE A 223 -31.40 -14.95 -21.19
CA ILE A 223 -30.42 -15.59 -22.06
C ILE A 223 -29.02 -15.26 -21.53
N LEU A 224 -28.24 -16.28 -21.19
CA LEU A 224 -26.81 -16.18 -20.89
C LEU A 224 -26.03 -16.39 -22.19
N ASP A 225 -25.28 -15.37 -22.62
CA ASP A 225 -24.48 -15.46 -23.84
C ASP A 225 -23.22 -16.29 -23.56
N MET A 226 -23.21 -17.51 -24.08
CA MET A 226 -22.09 -18.43 -23.94
C MET A 226 -20.86 -17.92 -24.71
N ASN A 227 -19.72 -17.91 -24.02
CA ASN A 227 -18.42 -17.70 -24.64
C ASN A 227 -17.48 -18.87 -24.31
N GLY A 228 -16.41 -19.05 -25.07
CA GLY A 228 -15.46 -20.14 -24.84
C GLY A 228 -14.68 -20.07 -23.51
N ALA A 229 -14.93 -19.06 -22.67
CA ALA A 229 -14.24 -18.84 -21.41
C ALA A 229 -14.91 -19.53 -20.20
N PHE A 230 -16.18 -19.95 -20.31
CA PHE A 230 -16.89 -20.67 -19.26
C PHE A 230 -17.86 -21.74 -19.80
N GLU A 231 -18.39 -22.60 -18.93
CA GLU A 231 -19.45 -23.57 -19.24
C GLU A 231 -20.56 -23.54 -18.18
N ILE A 232 -21.78 -23.91 -18.57
CA ILE A 232 -22.92 -24.09 -17.66
C ILE A 232 -22.97 -25.57 -17.24
N ILE A 233 -23.25 -25.83 -15.96
CA ILE A 233 -23.34 -27.21 -15.44
C ILE A 233 -24.81 -27.62 -15.26
N LEU A 234 -25.22 -28.67 -15.97
CA LEU A 234 -26.58 -29.20 -15.91
C LEU A 234 -26.86 -29.85 -14.54
N THR A 235 -28.01 -29.51 -13.95
CA THR A 235 -28.51 -30.16 -12.72
C THR A 235 -29.75 -31.05 -12.98
N SER A 236 -30.25 -31.17 -14.22
CA SER A 236 -31.43 -31.97 -14.54
C SER A 236 -31.28 -32.81 -15.82
N ASN A 237 -31.86 -34.01 -15.80
CA ASN A 237 -31.97 -34.95 -16.93
C ASN A 237 -33.05 -34.53 -17.95
N GLU A 238 -33.23 -33.23 -18.23
CA GLU A 238 -34.25 -32.76 -19.16
C GLU A 238 -33.61 -32.38 -20.51
N ILE A 239 -33.80 -33.27 -21.49
CA ILE A 239 -33.09 -33.30 -22.79
C ILE A 239 -33.50 -32.15 -23.74
N ASN A 240 -34.40 -31.23 -23.34
CA ASN A 240 -35.03 -30.26 -24.26
C ASN A 240 -35.10 -28.79 -23.77
N ALA A 241 -34.44 -28.40 -22.68
CA ALA A 241 -34.33 -26.97 -22.34
C ALA A 241 -33.10 -26.35 -23.04
N THR A 242 -33.24 -25.22 -23.72
CA THR A 242 -32.09 -24.46 -24.22
C THR A 242 -31.21 -24.08 -23.02
N GLU A 243 -30.02 -24.67 -22.94
CA GLU A 243 -29.15 -24.73 -21.73
C GLU A 243 -28.79 -23.36 -21.13
N ASN A 244 -28.88 -22.31 -21.93
CA ASN A 244 -28.52 -20.93 -21.60
C ASN A 244 -29.73 -19.99 -21.54
N GLU A 245 -30.95 -20.51 -21.69
CA GLU A 245 -32.19 -19.72 -21.71
C GLU A 245 -33.16 -20.21 -20.64
N GLN A 246 -33.69 -19.30 -19.83
CA GLN A 246 -34.72 -19.61 -18.84
C GLN A 246 -35.86 -18.61 -18.97
N SER A 247 -37.10 -19.11 -19.06
CA SER A 247 -38.30 -18.27 -19.10
C SER A 247 -38.99 -18.28 -17.74
N ILE A 248 -39.26 -17.09 -17.20
CA ILE A 248 -39.86 -16.90 -15.89
C ILE A 248 -40.89 -15.77 -15.93
N SER A 249 -42.01 -15.94 -15.25
CA SER A 249 -43.00 -14.86 -15.08
C SER A 249 -42.66 -14.02 -13.86
N VAL A 250 -42.44 -12.72 -14.02
CA VAL A 250 -42.11 -11.77 -12.96
C VAL A 250 -43.33 -10.89 -12.67
N PRO A 251 -43.91 -10.95 -11.45
CA PRO A 251 -45.07 -10.13 -11.09
C PRO A 251 -44.81 -8.63 -11.21
N SER A 252 -45.89 -7.85 -11.22
CA SER A 252 -45.82 -6.38 -11.20
C SER A 252 -45.30 -5.87 -9.85
N GLU A 253 -44.41 -4.87 -9.90
CA GLU A 253 -43.78 -4.24 -8.73
C GLU A 253 -43.05 -5.25 -7.81
N ASP A 254 -42.46 -6.28 -8.42
CA ASP A 254 -41.82 -7.40 -7.72
C ASP A 254 -40.49 -7.79 -8.40
N GLU A 255 -39.72 -8.64 -7.73
CA GLU A 255 -38.45 -9.18 -8.22
C GLU A 255 -38.47 -10.71 -8.30
N LYS A 256 -37.70 -11.27 -9.25
CA LYS A 256 -37.38 -12.69 -9.26
C LYS A 256 -35.93 -12.94 -9.64
N THR A 257 -35.37 -13.97 -9.04
CA THR A 257 -33.99 -14.41 -9.30
C THR A 257 -33.96 -15.65 -10.18
N VAL A 258 -33.13 -15.61 -11.21
CA VAL A 258 -32.78 -16.74 -12.07
C VAL A 258 -31.34 -17.15 -11.75
N GLN A 259 -31.07 -18.46 -11.74
CA GLN A 259 -29.77 -19.01 -11.34
C GLN A 259 -29.11 -19.76 -12.49
N PHE A 260 -27.86 -19.40 -12.79
CA PHE A 260 -27.01 -20.12 -13.75
C PHE A 260 -25.75 -20.65 -13.04
N PRO A 261 -25.58 -21.98 -12.90
CA PRO A 261 -24.34 -22.54 -12.37
C PRO A 261 -23.24 -22.47 -13.44
N ILE A 262 -22.23 -21.63 -13.22
CA ILE A 262 -21.14 -21.35 -14.16
C ILE A 262 -19.83 -21.93 -13.65
N LYS A 263 -19.06 -22.54 -14.56
CA LYS A 263 -17.69 -22.99 -14.33
C LYS A 263 -16.71 -22.28 -15.27
N PRO A 264 -15.81 -21.44 -14.73
CA PRO A 264 -14.76 -20.80 -15.53
C PRO A 264 -13.72 -21.77 -16.07
N LYS A 265 -13.22 -21.51 -17.29
CA LYS A 265 -12.14 -22.28 -17.95
C LYS A 265 -10.86 -21.47 -18.11
N GLN A 266 -10.98 -20.17 -18.34
CA GLN A 266 -9.84 -19.28 -18.58
C GLN A 266 -9.47 -18.50 -17.33
N LEU A 267 -8.21 -18.09 -17.23
CA LEU A 267 -7.71 -17.23 -16.15
C LEU A 267 -7.84 -15.76 -16.55
N GLY A 268 -7.93 -14.86 -15.56
CA GLY A 268 -8.09 -13.42 -15.78
C GLY A 268 -9.54 -12.96 -15.78
N GLU A 269 -9.80 -11.79 -16.35
CA GLU A 269 -11.15 -11.22 -16.40
C GLU A 269 -12.00 -11.87 -17.49
N ILE A 270 -13.10 -12.52 -17.10
CA ILE A 270 -14.05 -13.13 -18.02
C ILE A 270 -15.31 -12.26 -18.12
N PRO A 271 -15.72 -11.83 -19.34
CA PRO A 271 -16.98 -11.13 -19.52
C PRO A 271 -18.17 -12.11 -19.44
N ILE A 272 -19.17 -11.75 -18.64
CA ILE A 272 -20.45 -12.44 -18.49
C ILE A 272 -21.52 -11.52 -19.06
N LYS A 273 -22.15 -11.96 -20.15
CA LYS A 273 -23.21 -11.22 -20.82
C LYS A 273 -24.56 -11.90 -20.61
N VAL A 274 -25.51 -11.19 -20.03
CA VAL A 274 -26.87 -11.67 -19.80
C VAL A 274 -27.87 -10.74 -20.47
N THR A 275 -28.87 -11.30 -21.13
CA THR A 275 -29.93 -10.58 -21.82
C THR A 275 -31.27 -11.05 -21.30
N ALA A 276 -32.13 -10.14 -20.84
CA ALA A 276 -33.50 -10.43 -20.44
C ALA A 276 -34.47 -9.77 -21.42
N ILE A 277 -35.37 -10.56 -22.00
CA ILE A 277 -36.31 -10.11 -23.03
C ILE A 277 -37.73 -10.47 -22.59
N SER A 278 -38.62 -9.49 -22.61
CA SER A 278 -40.06 -9.68 -22.47
C SER A 278 -40.79 -8.99 -23.62
N SER A 279 -42.10 -9.22 -23.75
CA SER A 279 -42.94 -8.53 -24.74
C SER A 279 -43.02 -7.01 -24.52
N ALA A 280 -42.85 -6.54 -23.28
CA ALA A 280 -43.01 -5.13 -22.91
C ALA A 280 -41.69 -4.39 -22.69
N ALA A 281 -40.62 -5.11 -22.34
CA ALA A 281 -39.32 -4.52 -22.02
C ALA A 281 -38.17 -5.51 -22.23
N SER A 282 -36.95 -4.99 -22.37
CA SER A 282 -35.74 -5.81 -22.44
C SER A 282 -34.55 -5.06 -21.85
N ASP A 283 -33.60 -5.79 -21.28
CA ASP A 283 -32.37 -5.26 -20.70
C ASP A 283 -31.22 -6.25 -20.94
N ALA A 284 -30.01 -5.74 -21.11
CA ALA A 284 -28.82 -6.58 -21.29
C ALA A 284 -27.64 -5.98 -20.55
N ILE A 285 -26.83 -6.81 -19.92
CA ILE A 285 -25.70 -6.41 -19.07
C ILE A 285 -24.46 -7.26 -19.39
N ILE A 286 -23.30 -6.60 -19.44
CA ILE A 286 -21.98 -7.25 -19.46
C ILE A 286 -21.21 -6.79 -18.24
N GLN A 287 -20.86 -7.73 -17.37
CA GLN A 287 -19.93 -7.51 -16.27
C GLN A 287 -18.79 -8.52 -16.32
N LYS A 288 -17.65 -8.19 -15.71
CA LYS A 288 -16.47 -9.05 -15.72
C LYS A 288 -16.27 -9.70 -14.35
N VAL A 289 -15.89 -10.97 -14.35
CA VAL A 289 -15.45 -11.70 -13.15
C VAL A 289 -13.97 -12.03 -13.25
N LEU A 290 -13.23 -11.83 -12.16
CA LEU A 290 -11.82 -12.19 -12.07
C LEU A 290 -11.65 -13.69 -11.72
N VAL A 291 -10.98 -14.44 -12.59
CA VAL A 291 -10.63 -15.84 -12.35
C VAL A 291 -9.16 -15.98 -12.00
N LYS A 292 -8.88 -16.40 -10.76
CA LYS A 292 -7.53 -16.64 -10.23
C LYS A 292 -7.09 -18.08 -10.52
N ALA A 293 -5.77 -18.28 -10.62
CA ALA A 293 -5.20 -19.61 -10.72
C ALA A 293 -5.29 -20.33 -9.38
N GLU A 294 -5.43 -21.66 -9.42
CA GLU A 294 -5.36 -22.49 -8.22
C GLU A 294 -3.95 -22.49 -7.60
N GLY A 295 -3.79 -22.96 -6.37
CA GLY A 295 -2.49 -23.08 -5.69
C GLY A 295 -1.90 -21.76 -5.18
N LEU A 296 -0.64 -21.81 -4.76
CA LEU A 296 0.09 -20.68 -4.15
C LEU A 296 0.90 -19.91 -5.18
N GLU A 297 0.71 -18.59 -5.27
CA GLU A 297 1.54 -17.71 -6.11
C GLU A 297 2.97 -17.63 -5.58
N GLN A 298 3.92 -17.99 -6.42
CA GLN A 298 5.35 -17.90 -6.22
C GLN A 298 5.94 -16.85 -7.16
N MET A 299 7.04 -16.27 -6.72
CA MET A 299 7.70 -15.21 -7.45
C MET A 299 9.21 -15.34 -7.39
N TYR A 300 9.82 -15.21 -8.56
CA TYR A 300 11.25 -15.21 -8.74
C TYR A 300 11.66 -13.93 -9.46
N SER A 301 12.73 -13.30 -8.99
CA SER A 301 13.28 -12.11 -9.61
C SER A 301 14.80 -12.22 -9.68
N GLN A 302 15.36 -11.90 -10.84
CA GLN A 302 16.81 -11.88 -11.04
C GLN A 302 17.23 -10.56 -11.67
N THR A 303 18.11 -9.84 -10.98
CA THR A 303 18.56 -8.50 -11.40
C THR A 303 20.01 -8.54 -11.86
N VAL A 304 20.29 -7.85 -12.97
CA VAL A 304 21.63 -7.68 -13.54
C VAL A 304 21.92 -6.19 -13.69
N LEU A 305 23.09 -5.78 -13.23
CA LEU A 305 23.62 -4.46 -13.50
C LEU A 305 24.45 -4.50 -14.79
N LEU A 306 24.03 -3.68 -15.75
CA LEU A 306 24.70 -3.48 -17.03
C LEU A 306 25.53 -2.20 -16.91
N ASP A 307 26.84 -2.34 -16.74
CA ASP A 307 27.76 -1.23 -16.49
C ASP A 307 28.74 -1.07 -17.66
N LEU A 308 28.50 -0.05 -18.49
CA LEU A 308 29.34 0.37 -19.62
C LEU A 308 30.14 1.64 -19.28
N THR A 309 30.38 1.92 -17.99
CA THR A 309 31.16 3.09 -17.56
C THR A 309 32.67 2.81 -17.53
N GLY A 310 33.48 3.83 -17.86
CA GLY A 310 34.95 3.75 -17.88
C GLY A 310 35.54 3.09 -19.14
N ASN A 311 36.75 2.51 -19.02
CA ASN A 311 37.44 1.81 -20.14
C ASN A 311 36.93 0.37 -20.34
N LYS A 312 35.68 0.08 -19.95
CA LYS A 312 35.07 -1.24 -20.07
C LYS A 312 34.64 -1.51 -21.52
N PRO A 313 34.45 -2.79 -21.91
CA PRO A 313 34.01 -3.12 -23.27
C PRO A 313 32.75 -2.35 -23.65
N GLN A 314 32.68 -1.91 -24.91
CA GLN A 314 31.53 -1.18 -25.49
C GLN A 314 30.24 -2.01 -25.54
N ALA A 315 30.34 -3.32 -25.26
CA ALA A 315 29.21 -4.23 -25.16
C ALA A 315 29.38 -5.18 -23.95
N VAL A 316 28.29 -5.41 -23.20
CA VAL A 316 28.20 -6.41 -22.13
C VAL A 316 27.07 -7.37 -22.44
N SER A 317 27.35 -8.67 -22.42
CA SER A 317 26.36 -9.73 -22.60
C SER A 317 26.24 -10.57 -21.33
N LYS A 318 25.00 -10.85 -20.91
CA LYS A 318 24.65 -11.65 -19.73
C LYS A 318 23.50 -12.59 -20.05
N THR A 319 23.54 -13.80 -19.52
CA THR A 319 22.48 -14.80 -19.68
C THR A 319 21.83 -15.09 -18.34
N LEU A 320 20.49 -15.16 -18.36
CA LEU A 320 19.63 -15.41 -17.22
C LEU A 320 18.81 -16.67 -17.52
N ASP A 321 18.89 -17.64 -16.63
CA ASP A 321 18.24 -18.94 -16.79
C ASP A 321 17.27 -19.19 -15.64
N PHE A 322 16.04 -19.54 -15.98
CA PHE A 322 15.01 -19.94 -15.03
C PHE A 322 14.31 -21.21 -15.51
N THR A 323 14.07 -22.14 -14.59
CA THR A 323 13.33 -23.38 -14.87
C THR A 323 12.11 -23.45 -13.96
N PHE A 324 10.93 -23.52 -14.57
CA PHE A 324 9.69 -23.74 -13.83
C PHE A 324 9.74 -25.06 -13.06
N PRO A 325 9.33 -25.08 -11.78
CA PRO A 325 9.12 -26.31 -11.02
C PRO A 325 8.14 -27.27 -11.72
N PHE A 326 8.17 -28.56 -11.36
CA PHE A 326 7.33 -29.57 -12.01
C PHE A 326 5.85 -29.51 -11.58
N ASP A 327 5.54 -28.82 -10.49
CA ASP A 327 4.23 -28.69 -9.85
C ASP A 327 3.53 -27.36 -10.18
N VAL A 328 4.01 -26.65 -11.20
CA VAL A 328 3.44 -25.40 -11.67
C VAL A 328 2.04 -25.60 -12.27
N VAL A 329 1.16 -24.67 -11.92
CA VAL A 329 -0.21 -24.60 -12.41
C VAL A 329 -0.21 -24.07 -13.84
N SER A 330 -0.68 -24.89 -14.78
CA SER A 330 -0.66 -24.52 -16.21
C SER A 330 -1.47 -23.25 -16.49
N GLY A 331 -0.87 -22.29 -17.19
CA GLY A 331 -1.46 -20.99 -17.54
C GLY A 331 -1.30 -19.92 -16.45
N SER A 332 -0.73 -20.25 -15.29
CA SER A 332 -0.43 -19.26 -14.24
C SER A 332 0.88 -18.51 -14.48
N GLU A 333 1.70 -18.99 -15.41
CA GLU A 333 3.04 -18.49 -15.68
C GLU A 333 2.99 -17.11 -16.33
N ARG A 334 3.63 -16.14 -15.69
CA ARG A 334 3.81 -14.77 -16.19
C ARG A 334 5.30 -14.42 -16.13
N VAL A 335 5.85 -14.01 -17.27
CA VAL A 335 7.25 -13.61 -17.38
C VAL A 335 7.31 -12.17 -17.86
N GLN A 336 8.00 -11.33 -17.09
CA GLN A 336 8.20 -9.92 -17.38
C GLN A 336 9.69 -9.59 -17.32
N VAL A 337 10.16 -8.82 -18.29
CA VAL A 337 11.50 -8.22 -18.25
C VAL A 337 11.37 -6.72 -18.12
N THR A 338 12.26 -6.12 -17.34
CA THR A 338 12.29 -4.67 -17.15
C THR A 338 13.70 -4.11 -17.33
N ALA A 339 13.79 -2.88 -17.82
CA ALA A 339 15.04 -2.17 -18.02
C ALA A 339 14.88 -0.69 -17.60
N VAL A 340 15.88 -0.16 -16.88
CA VAL A 340 15.90 1.23 -16.42
C VAL A 340 17.31 1.78 -16.30
N GLY A 341 17.50 3.05 -16.65
CA GLY A 341 18.82 3.72 -16.71
C GLY A 341 19.30 4.34 -15.41
N ASP A 342 18.71 3.96 -14.28
CA ASP A 342 19.01 4.53 -12.97
C ASP A 342 19.04 3.46 -11.88
N LEU A 343 19.96 3.60 -10.93
CA LEU A 343 20.21 2.61 -9.89
C LEU A 343 19.01 2.55 -8.95
N LEU A 344 18.35 3.67 -8.70
CA LEU A 344 17.12 3.74 -7.91
C LEU A 344 15.86 3.72 -8.78
N GLY A 345 15.99 3.56 -10.10
CA GLY A 345 14.88 3.55 -11.04
C GLY A 345 13.72 2.62 -10.65
N PRO A 346 13.98 1.34 -10.30
CA PRO A 346 12.91 0.43 -9.86
C PRO A 346 12.19 0.95 -8.60
N SER A 347 12.95 1.44 -7.62
CA SER A 347 12.42 1.95 -6.35
C SER A 347 11.62 3.25 -6.51
N ILE A 348 12.02 4.12 -7.46
CA ILE A 348 11.29 5.35 -7.80
C ILE A 348 9.93 5.02 -8.41
N ASN A 349 9.85 4.01 -9.28
CA ASN A 349 8.58 3.60 -9.88
C ASN A 349 7.69 2.86 -8.85
N GLY A 350 8.30 2.07 -7.97
CA GLY A 350 7.63 1.32 -6.90
C GLY A 350 7.41 2.07 -5.58
N LEU A 351 7.52 3.40 -5.54
CA LEU A 351 7.45 4.22 -4.30
C LEU A 351 6.24 3.92 -3.39
N SER A 352 5.12 3.49 -3.93
CA SER A 352 3.90 3.16 -3.18
C SER A 352 3.80 1.71 -2.72
N SER A 353 4.71 0.84 -3.15
CA SER A 353 4.59 -0.60 -2.98
C SER A 353 5.96 -1.28 -2.93
N LEU A 354 6.96 -0.67 -2.27
CA LEU A 354 8.33 -1.22 -2.19
C LEU A 354 8.36 -2.60 -1.53
N ILE A 355 7.39 -2.88 -0.66
CA ILE A 355 7.19 -4.17 0.00
C ILE A 355 5.74 -4.62 -0.20
N LYS A 356 5.57 -5.93 -0.41
CA LYS A 356 4.27 -6.60 -0.61
C LYS A 356 3.50 -6.79 0.70
N MET A 357 4.20 -6.88 1.82
CA MET A 357 3.60 -7.15 3.13
C MET A 357 2.72 -5.98 3.62
N PRO A 358 1.56 -6.27 4.22
CA PRO A 358 0.62 -5.26 4.70
C PRO A 358 1.21 -4.48 5.90
N TYR A 359 0.73 -3.25 6.13
CA TYR A 359 1.35 -2.27 7.04
C TYR A 359 0.37 -1.67 8.06
N GLY A 360 0.68 -1.90 9.32
CA GLY A 360 -0.26 -1.74 10.41
C GLY A 360 0.21 -0.90 11.59
N CYS A 361 1.44 -1.14 12.08
CA CYS A 361 2.02 -0.51 13.27
C CYS A 361 2.97 0.67 12.95
N GLY A 362 3.45 1.40 13.96
CA GLY A 362 4.35 2.55 13.77
C GLY A 362 5.60 2.21 12.97
N GLU A 363 6.29 1.10 13.29
CA GLU A 363 7.48 0.68 12.52
C GLU A 363 7.15 0.44 11.04
N GLN A 364 6.02 -0.20 10.74
CA GLN A 364 5.61 -0.51 9.38
C GLN A 364 5.17 0.74 8.62
N ASN A 365 4.55 1.71 9.29
CA ASN A 365 4.17 2.98 8.66
C ASN A 365 5.41 3.74 8.13
N MET A 366 6.54 3.62 8.82
CA MET A 366 7.81 4.22 8.39
C MET A 366 8.33 3.70 7.05
N ILE A 367 7.85 2.55 6.55
CA ILE A 367 8.20 2.06 5.22
C ILE A 367 7.66 2.93 4.08
N ASN A 368 6.50 3.56 4.30
CA ASN A 368 5.91 4.48 3.35
C ASN A 368 6.43 5.90 3.56
N PHE A 369 7.19 6.14 4.62
CA PHE A 369 7.77 7.44 4.93
C PHE A 369 9.23 7.54 4.49
N ALA A 370 10.11 6.68 5.03
CA ALA A 370 11.56 6.83 4.93
C ALA A 370 12.11 6.71 3.49
N PRO A 371 11.68 5.75 2.66
CA PRO A 371 12.15 5.66 1.27
C PRO A 371 11.85 6.91 0.44
N ASN A 372 10.70 7.56 0.67
CA ASN A 372 10.36 8.82 0.00
C ASN A 372 11.39 9.92 0.31
N VAL A 373 11.88 9.98 1.55
CA VAL A 373 12.95 10.92 1.96
C VAL A 373 14.22 10.67 1.15
N TYR A 374 14.70 9.42 1.09
CA TYR A 374 15.95 9.09 0.40
C TYR A 374 15.88 9.29 -1.11
N VAL A 375 14.74 8.94 -1.72
CA VAL A 375 14.51 9.18 -3.14
C VAL A 375 14.52 10.68 -3.44
N LEU A 376 13.87 11.51 -2.63
CA LEU A 376 13.90 12.96 -2.83
C LEU A 376 15.30 13.55 -2.57
N GLN A 377 16.03 13.09 -1.56
CA GLN A 377 17.42 13.51 -1.33
C GLN A 377 18.32 13.19 -2.52
N TYR A 378 18.19 11.98 -3.07
CA TYR A 378 18.91 11.57 -4.27
C TYR A 378 18.59 12.47 -5.46
N LEU A 379 17.31 12.55 -5.84
CA LEU A 379 16.86 13.32 -7.01
C LEU A 379 17.17 14.82 -6.88
N THR A 380 17.13 15.36 -5.65
CA THR A 380 17.53 16.75 -5.39
C THR A 380 19.02 16.95 -5.59
N LYS A 381 19.86 16.05 -5.05
CA LYS A 381 21.31 16.14 -5.17
C LYS A 381 21.80 15.91 -6.61
N THR A 382 21.19 15.00 -7.35
CA THR A 382 21.50 14.75 -8.77
C THR A 382 20.87 15.79 -9.71
N ARG A 383 20.07 16.72 -9.19
CA ARG A 383 19.34 17.76 -9.95
C ARG A 383 18.39 17.17 -11.00
N GLN A 384 17.74 16.06 -10.65
CA GLN A 384 16.85 15.28 -11.51
C GLN A 384 15.42 15.18 -10.96
N LEU A 385 15.10 15.96 -9.92
CA LEU A 385 13.77 15.96 -9.31
C LEU A 385 12.72 16.57 -10.25
N ARG A 386 11.70 15.77 -10.58
CA ARG A 386 10.50 16.21 -11.30
C ARG A 386 9.37 16.54 -10.31
N GLU A 387 8.50 17.48 -10.67
CA GLU A 387 7.46 17.98 -9.76
C GLU A 387 6.36 16.94 -9.48
N ASP A 388 6.09 16.02 -10.41
CA ASP A 388 5.15 14.90 -10.24
C ASP A 388 5.63 13.93 -9.14
N ILE A 389 6.90 13.52 -9.21
CA ILE A 389 7.52 12.64 -8.20
C ILE A 389 7.58 13.36 -6.85
N LYS A 390 7.98 14.63 -6.85
CA LYS A 390 8.06 15.45 -5.64
C LYS A 390 6.72 15.55 -4.94
N SER A 391 5.66 15.90 -5.67
CA SER A 391 4.31 16.06 -5.12
C SER A 391 3.79 14.74 -4.54
N LYS A 392 4.01 13.62 -5.25
CA LYS A 392 3.63 12.28 -4.78
C LYS A 392 4.38 11.89 -3.51
N ALA A 393 5.71 12.03 -3.51
CA ALA A 393 6.54 11.68 -2.36
C ALA A 393 6.25 12.57 -1.14
N VAL A 394 6.06 13.88 -1.33
CA VAL A 394 5.66 14.81 -0.25
C VAL A 394 4.28 14.45 0.32
N SER A 395 3.33 14.08 -0.53
CA SER A 395 2.01 13.60 -0.08
C SER A 395 2.12 12.36 0.79
N PHE A 396 2.90 11.36 0.36
CA PHE A 396 3.15 10.16 1.14
C PHE A 396 3.90 10.43 2.45
N MET A 397 4.90 11.31 2.45
CA MET A 397 5.59 11.70 3.67
C MET A 397 4.66 12.42 4.65
N ARG A 398 3.77 13.31 4.20
CA ARG A 398 2.80 14.00 5.08
C ARG A 398 1.81 13.02 5.71
N LYS A 399 1.25 12.12 4.90
CA LYS A 399 0.35 11.05 5.39
C LYS A 399 1.07 10.13 6.38
N GLY A 400 2.29 9.72 6.04
CA GLY A 400 3.14 8.90 6.90
C GLY A 400 3.45 9.60 8.22
N TYR A 401 3.82 10.89 8.20
CA TYR A 401 4.07 11.68 9.40
C TYR A 401 2.84 11.75 10.31
N GLN A 402 1.68 12.14 9.77
CA GLN A 402 0.44 12.23 10.54
C GLN A 402 0.04 10.88 11.15
N ARG A 403 0.17 9.80 10.38
CA ARG A 403 -0.11 8.45 10.87
C ARG A 403 0.89 8.01 11.94
N GLU A 404 2.16 8.40 11.82
CA GLU A 404 3.19 8.05 12.80
C GLU A 404 2.93 8.69 14.17
N LEU A 405 2.39 9.92 14.18
CA LEU A 405 2.02 10.61 15.43
C LEU A 405 0.95 9.87 16.24
N LEU A 406 0.13 9.02 15.62
CA LEU A 406 -0.82 8.16 16.35
C LEU A 406 -0.11 7.12 17.24
N PHE A 407 1.15 6.82 16.93
CA PHE A 407 1.99 5.89 17.68
C PHE A 407 2.93 6.61 18.66
N GLN A 408 2.85 7.93 18.74
CA GLN A 408 3.51 8.70 19.79
C GLN A 408 2.73 8.59 21.11
N ARG A 409 3.45 8.33 22.17
CA ARG A 409 2.93 8.22 23.54
C ARG A 409 2.99 9.57 24.25
N ASP A 410 2.25 9.68 25.35
CA ASP A 410 2.15 10.91 26.15
C ASP A 410 3.51 11.38 26.74
N ASP A 411 4.48 10.48 26.88
CA ASP A 411 5.83 10.80 27.35
C ASP A 411 6.81 11.21 26.24
N GLY A 412 6.32 11.33 25.00
CA GLY A 412 7.06 11.73 23.80
C GLY A 412 7.76 10.59 23.08
N SER A 413 7.69 9.35 23.60
CA SER A 413 8.26 8.16 22.97
C SER A 413 7.36 7.56 21.91
N PHE A 414 7.92 6.77 21.00
CA PHE A 414 7.15 5.99 20.02
C PHE A 414 7.15 4.50 20.41
N SER A 415 6.02 3.83 20.21
CA SER A 415 5.87 2.38 20.34
C SER A 415 5.05 1.82 19.18
N ALA A 416 5.05 0.51 18.98
CA ALA A 416 4.39 -0.09 17.81
C ALA A 416 2.88 0.19 17.78
N PHE A 417 2.24 0.24 18.94
CA PHE A 417 0.80 0.47 19.12
C PHE A 417 0.49 1.70 19.99
N GLY A 418 1.43 2.66 20.08
CA GLY A 418 1.23 3.90 20.83
C GLY A 418 0.90 3.68 22.31
N ASN A 419 -0.11 4.39 22.82
CA ASN A 419 -0.49 4.33 24.23
C ASN A 419 -1.07 2.97 24.68
N GLU A 420 -1.38 2.04 23.76
CA GLU A 420 -1.80 0.67 24.11
C GLU A 420 -0.66 -0.18 24.67
N ASP A 421 0.59 0.14 24.29
CA ASP A 421 1.76 -0.54 24.82
C ASP A 421 2.05 -0.09 26.27
N PRO A 422 2.71 -0.91 27.10
CA PRO A 422 3.05 -0.51 28.46
C PRO A 422 4.18 0.54 28.51
N SER A 423 5.06 0.57 27.51
CA SER A 423 6.23 1.45 27.42
C SER A 423 6.57 1.79 25.97
N GLY A 424 7.18 2.96 25.76
CA GLY A 424 7.84 3.34 24.51
C GLY A 424 9.04 2.46 24.19
N SER A 425 9.41 2.39 22.91
CA SER A 425 10.65 1.75 22.46
C SER A 425 11.73 2.78 22.16
N THR A 426 12.91 2.64 22.78
CA THR A 426 14.08 3.47 22.44
C THR A 426 14.54 3.30 21.00
N TRP A 427 14.46 2.08 20.48
CA TRP A 427 14.81 1.77 19.10
C TRP A 427 13.85 2.45 18.11
N LEU A 428 12.54 2.26 18.27
CA LEU A 428 11.55 2.85 17.35
C LEU A 428 11.58 4.37 17.45
N SER A 429 11.67 4.92 18.66
CA SER A 429 11.82 6.36 18.88
C SER A 429 13.04 6.93 18.15
N ALA A 430 14.19 6.25 18.22
CA ALA A 430 15.39 6.66 17.52
C ALA A 430 15.25 6.56 16.00
N PHE A 431 14.57 5.51 15.51
CA PHE A 431 14.29 5.32 14.08
C PHE A 431 13.41 6.43 13.52
N VAL A 432 12.27 6.71 14.18
CA VAL A 432 11.34 7.79 13.82
C VAL A 432 12.05 9.14 13.86
N LEU A 433 12.79 9.42 14.94
CA LEU A 433 13.59 10.65 15.07
C LEU A 433 14.55 10.83 13.90
N ARG A 434 15.32 9.78 13.54
CA ARG A 434 16.26 9.81 12.41
C ARG A 434 15.56 10.16 11.10
N CYS A 435 14.45 9.49 10.81
CA CYS A 435 13.71 9.70 9.57
C CYS A 435 13.05 11.08 9.50
N PHE A 436 12.44 11.55 10.60
CA PHE A 436 11.83 12.88 10.66
C PHE A 436 12.87 13.99 10.47
N LEU A 437 14.05 13.87 11.09
CA LEU A 437 15.14 14.83 10.90
C LEU A 437 15.58 14.93 9.43
N GLN A 438 15.65 13.79 8.75
CA GLN A 438 16.04 13.73 7.34
C GLN A 438 14.93 14.24 6.39
N ALA A 439 13.67 14.26 6.86
CA ALA A 439 12.51 14.74 6.11
C ALA A 439 12.29 16.26 6.20
N ARG A 440 12.85 16.94 7.22
CA ARG A 440 12.75 18.41 7.42
C ARG A 440 13.01 19.28 6.17
N PRO A 441 13.92 18.92 5.24
CA PRO A 441 14.11 19.71 4.02
C PRO A 441 12.92 19.71 3.06
N PHE A 442 11.97 18.77 3.20
CA PHE A 442 10.88 18.54 2.25
C PHE A 442 9.49 18.76 2.85
N ILE A 443 9.32 18.49 4.14
CA ILE A 443 8.06 18.68 4.88
C ILE A 443 8.31 19.40 6.20
N ASP A 444 7.28 20.07 6.70
CA ASP A 444 7.33 20.67 8.03
C ASP A 444 7.16 19.57 9.08
N ILE A 445 8.04 19.59 10.09
CA ILE A 445 8.06 18.63 11.20
C ILE A 445 8.11 19.46 12.47
N ASP A 446 7.12 19.24 13.34
CA ASP A 446 7.02 19.91 14.62
C ASP A 446 8.30 19.71 15.44
N GLN A 447 8.88 20.82 15.91
CA GLN A 447 10.09 20.78 16.72
C GLN A 447 9.83 20.19 18.10
N ASP A 448 8.63 20.36 18.66
CA ASP A 448 8.30 19.85 19.99
C ASP A 448 8.28 18.31 19.98
N VAL A 449 7.71 17.70 18.94
CA VAL A 449 7.77 16.24 18.71
C VAL A 449 9.21 15.75 18.72
N LEU A 450 10.10 16.37 17.94
CA LEU A 450 11.50 15.98 17.86
C LEU A 450 12.25 16.15 19.20
N MET A 451 11.98 17.25 19.91
CA MET A 451 12.62 17.57 21.18
C MET A 451 12.17 16.61 22.29
N ASP A 452 10.88 16.30 22.36
CA ASP A 452 10.35 15.43 23.41
C ASP A 452 10.79 13.99 23.21
N THR A 453 10.79 13.49 21.98
CA THR A 453 11.38 12.17 21.66
C THR A 453 12.86 12.13 22.00
N THR A 454 13.63 13.18 21.67
CA THR A 454 15.07 13.23 21.97
C THR A 454 15.33 13.25 23.48
N LYS A 455 14.61 14.10 24.23
CA LYS A 455 14.71 14.15 25.71
C LYS A 455 14.39 12.79 26.33
N TRP A 456 13.39 12.08 25.81
CA TRP A 456 13.02 10.76 26.29
C TRP A 456 14.12 9.72 26.02
N ILE A 457 14.65 9.65 24.79
CA ILE A 457 15.77 8.74 24.45
C ILE A 457 16.98 8.98 25.36
N VAL A 458 17.37 10.23 25.55
CA VAL A 458 18.56 10.61 26.33
C VAL A 458 18.44 10.20 27.81
N ARG A 459 17.23 10.24 28.38
CA ARG A 459 16.98 9.79 29.76
C ARG A 459 17.23 8.29 29.96
N HIS A 460 17.23 7.51 28.88
CA HIS A 460 17.47 6.07 28.92
C HIS A 460 18.95 5.69 28.67
N GLN A 461 19.88 6.65 28.68
CA GLN A 461 21.31 6.37 28.69
C GLN A 461 21.82 6.11 30.12
N LYS A 462 22.58 5.03 30.30
CA LYS A 462 23.32 4.73 31.54
C LYS A 462 24.59 5.58 31.65
N LEU A 463 25.17 5.65 32.85
CA LEU A 463 26.39 6.42 33.11
C LEU A 463 27.62 5.95 32.31
N ASN A 464 27.66 4.68 31.91
CA ASN A 464 28.71 4.10 31.07
C ASN A 464 28.54 4.43 29.57
N GLY A 465 27.49 5.15 29.17
CA GLY A 465 27.22 5.50 27.77
C GLY A 465 26.27 4.54 27.03
N GLU A 466 25.95 3.40 27.63
CA GLU A 466 25.06 2.36 27.11
C GLU A 466 23.59 2.81 27.14
N PHE A 467 22.83 2.55 26.07
CA PHE A 467 21.38 2.71 26.06
C PHE A 467 20.68 1.39 26.40
N HIS A 468 19.54 1.48 27.06
CA HIS A 468 18.69 0.33 27.37
C HIS A 468 17.30 0.50 26.76
N GLU A 469 16.67 -0.63 26.40
CA GLU A 469 15.35 -0.68 25.77
C GLU A 469 14.28 -1.06 26.82
N PRO A 470 13.43 -0.11 27.26
CA PRO A 470 12.34 -0.39 28.20
C PRO A 470 11.10 -0.98 27.51
N GLY A 471 10.93 -0.76 26.21
CA GLY A 471 9.80 -1.22 25.42
C GLY A 471 10.03 -2.57 24.75
N LYS A 472 9.04 -3.01 23.98
CA LYS A 472 9.16 -4.19 23.12
C LYS A 472 9.63 -3.74 21.74
N VAL A 473 10.68 -4.38 21.23
CA VAL A 473 11.14 -4.22 19.84
C VAL A 473 10.60 -5.41 19.06
N LEU A 474 9.78 -5.13 18.06
CA LEU A 474 9.16 -6.16 17.22
C LEU A 474 10.17 -6.79 16.26
N HIS A 475 11.16 -6.01 15.80
CA HIS A 475 12.27 -6.48 14.99
C HIS A 475 13.36 -7.13 15.86
N GLY A 476 13.25 -8.45 16.09
CA GLY A 476 14.16 -9.19 16.96
C GLY A 476 15.63 -9.21 16.51
N ASP A 477 15.90 -9.23 15.20
CA ASP A 477 17.26 -9.34 14.66
C ASP A 477 18.10 -8.06 14.88
N LEU A 478 17.45 -6.91 15.05
CA LEU A 478 18.04 -5.59 15.36
C LEU A 478 18.55 -5.51 16.79
N GLN A 479 18.11 -6.43 17.65
CA GLN A 479 18.68 -6.61 18.97
C GLN A 479 20.04 -7.33 18.92
N GLY A 480 20.54 -7.70 17.73
CA GLY A 480 21.88 -8.23 17.53
C GLY A 480 22.10 -9.64 18.10
N GLY A 481 21.06 -10.48 18.11
CA GLY A 481 21.06 -11.78 18.80
C GLY A 481 21.15 -11.61 20.33
N THR A 482 20.16 -12.12 21.06
CA THR A 482 20.08 -12.00 22.54
C THR A 482 20.37 -10.58 23.05
N ASN A 483 19.49 -9.61 22.76
CA ASN A 483 19.43 -8.33 23.47
C ASN A 483 20.80 -7.64 23.69
N ASN A 484 21.59 -7.49 22.62
CA ASN A 484 22.94 -6.96 22.69
C ASN A 484 22.91 -5.43 22.88
N PRO A 485 23.27 -4.90 24.07
CA PRO A 485 23.22 -3.47 24.34
C PRO A 485 24.18 -2.65 23.47
N VAL A 486 25.20 -3.30 22.88
CA VAL A 486 26.16 -2.65 21.98
C VAL A 486 25.49 -2.25 20.67
N THR A 487 24.70 -3.14 20.07
CA THR A 487 23.98 -2.91 18.80
C THR A 487 22.98 -1.77 18.94
N LEU A 488 22.17 -1.81 20.01
CA LEU A 488 21.21 -0.76 20.31
C LEU A 488 21.89 0.59 20.52
N THR A 489 22.99 0.62 21.28
CA THR A 489 23.74 1.85 21.54
C THR A 489 24.31 2.44 20.26
N ALA A 490 24.87 1.62 19.38
CA ALA A 490 25.36 2.06 18.07
C ALA A 490 24.24 2.65 17.20
N TYR A 491 23.08 1.98 17.15
CA TYR A 491 21.92 2.45 16.41
C TYR A 491 21.40 3.81 16.91
N ILE A 492 21.15 3.91 18.22
CA ILE A 492 20.63 5.14 18.85
C ILE A 492 21.63 6.29 18.67
N MET A 493 22.91 6.03 18.91
CA MET A 493 23.97 7.02 18.71
C MET A 493 23.99 7.53 17.26
N SER A 494 23.88 6.64 16.27
CA SER A 494 23.84 7.04 14.84
C SER A 494 22.65 7.95 14.51
N SER A 495 21.51 7.71 15.16
CA SER A 495 20.29 8.51 14.99
C SER A 495 20.43 9.89 15.65
N LEU A 496 21.00 9.96 16.86
CA LEU A 496 21.24 11.20 17.59
C LEU A 496 22.28 12.11 16.92
N LEU A 497 23.26 11.55 16.19
CA LEU A 497 24.25 12.33 15.43
C LEU A 497 23.63 13.17 14.29
N GLY A 498 22.41 12.83 13.86
CA GLY A 498 21.64 13.63 12.90
C GLY A 498 20.99 14.88 13.51
N PHE A 499 20.94 14.98 14.84
CA PHE A 499 20.28 16.07 15.55
C PHE A 499 21.27 17.22 15.83
N PRO A 500 21.07 18.43 15.27
CA PRO A 500 22.00 19.54 15.43
C PRO A 500 21.80 20.26 16.77
N ASP A 501 22.07 19.60 17.89
CA ASP A 501 22.03 20.23 19.22
C ASP A 501 23.32 20.00 20.02
N LYS A 502 23.86 21.10 20.54
CA LYS A 502 25.06 21.11 21.38
C LYS A 502 24.79 20.57 22.78
N GLN A 503 23.54 20.56 23.25
CA GLN A 503 23.20 20.07 24.60
C GLN A 503 23.44 18.56 24.74
N HIS A 504 23.34 17.80 23.65
CA HIS A 504 23.48 16.35 23.64
C HIS A 504 24.89 15.85 23.30
N ALA A 505 25.86 16.75 23.15
CA ALA A 505 27.24 16.39 22.80
C ALA A 505 27.90 15.47 23.85
N TYR A 506 27.56 15.63 25.13
CA TYR A 506 28.04 14.75 26.19
C TYR A 506 27.49 13.32 26.05
N VAL A 507 26.21 13.17 25.74
CA VAL A 507 25.52 11.88 25.54
C VAL A 507 26.18 11.11 24.40
N ILE A 508 26.38 11.77 23.25
CA ILE A 508 27.05 11.19 22.08
C ILE A 508 28.48 10.79 22.41
N LYS A 509 29.23 11.63 23.15
CA LYS A 509 30.62 11.33 23.52
C LYS A 509 30.71 10.12 24.45
N SER A 510 29.83 10.03 25.45
CA SER A 510 29.78 8.86 26.35
C SER A 510 29.43 7.58 25.60
N ALA A 511 28.46 7.62 24.67
CA ALA A 511 28.15 6.48 23.80
C ALA A 511 29.32 6.12 22.88
N THR A 512 30.03 7.11 22.34
CA THR A 512 31.21 6.89 21.49
C THR A 512 32.30 6.14 22.26
N ASN A 513 32.64 6.59 23.47
CA ASN A 513 33.63 5.92 24.31
C ASN A 513 33.23 4.47 24.62
N PHE A 514 31.95 4.24 24.95
CA PHE A 514 31.44 2.89 25.19
C PHE A 514 31.63 1.96 23.97
N LEU A 515 31.33 2.45 22.77
CA LEU A 515 31.49 1.67 21.54
C LEU A 515 32.97 1.46 21.18
N GLU A 516 33.84 2.43 21.45
CA GLU A 516 35.29 2.28 21.28
C GLU A 516 35.86 1.21 22.23
N ASP A 517 35.48 1.23 23.51
CA ASP A 517 35.89 0.23 24.49
C ASP A 517 35.41 -1.17 24.08
N LYS A 518 34.17 -1.30 23.60
CA LYS A 518 33.61 -2.58 23.13
C LYS A 518 34.26 -3.09 21.85
N LEU A 519 34.69 -2.20 20.96
CA LEU A 519 35.48 -2.57 19.79
C LEU A 519 36.84 -3.16 20.20
N GLU A 520 37.49 -2.58 21.22
CA GLU A 520 38.77 -3.08 21.76
C GLU A 520 38.62 -4.41 22.49
N GLU A 521 37.51 -4.65 23.18
CA GLU A 521 37.17 -5.96 23.78
C GLU A 521 36.99 -7.07 22.72
N GLY A 522 36.62 -6.70 21.48
CA GLY A 522 36.44 -7.59 20.35
C GLY A 522 34.98 -8.00 20.13
N ILE A 523 34.42 -7.58 18.99
CA ILE A 523 33.05 -7.91 18.59
C ILE A 523 33.05 -9.13 17.66
N SER A 524 32.42 -10.23 18.09
CA SER A 524 32.34 -11.47 17.31
C SER A 524 31.28 -11.39 16.20
N ASP A 525 30.11 -10.85 16.51
CA ASP A 525 28.99 -10.74 15.58
C ASP A 525 29.23 -9.67 14.50
N ASN A 526 29.08 -10.07 13.23
CA ASN A 526 29.34 -9.19 12.09
C ASN A 526 28.28 -8.09 11.96
N TYR A 527 27.03 -8.38 12.34
CA TYR A 527 25.95 -7.40 12.29
C TYR A 527 26.20 -6.26 13.30
N THR A 528 26.47 -6.61 14.56
CA THR A 528 26.88 -5.67 15.60
C THR A 528 28.10 -4.86 15.17
N LEU A 529 29.13 -5.52 14.60
CA LEU A 529 30.33 -4.84 14.12
C LEU A 529 30.02 -3.83 13.00
N ALA A 530 29.10 -4.14 12.08
CA ALA A 530 28.71 -3.23 11.00
C ALA A 530 28.03 -1.96 11.53
N LEU A 531 27.09 -2.08 12.48
CA LEU A 531 26.45 -0.92 13.12
C LEU A 531 27.44 -0.08 13.92
N VAL A 532 28.32 -0.73 14.71
CA VAL A 532 29.36 -0.03 15.47
C VAL A 532 30.31 0.72 14.52
N THR A 533 30.74 0.08 13.44
CA THR A 533 31.59 0.69 12.41
C THR A 533 30.92 1.91 11.80
N TYR A 534 29.63 1.80 11.47
CA TYR A 534 28.86 2.91 10.91
C TYR A 534 28.71 4.07 11.91
N ALA A 535 28.32 3.79 13.15
CA ALA A 535 28.15 4.80 14.20
C ALA A 535 29.47 5.54 14.47
N LEU A 536 30.59 4.82 14.60
CA LEU A 536 31.93 5.40 14.79
C LEU A 536 32.38 6.20 13.57
N SER A 537 32.07 5.74 12.35
CA SER A 537 32.38 6.45 11.10
C SER A 537 31.62 7.76 11.01
N TRP A 538 30.33 7.77 11.33
CA TRP A 538 29.52 8.98 11.35
C TRP A 538 30.00 9.96 12.43
N ALA A 539 30.35 9.46 13.62
CA ALA A 539 30.89 10.26 14.71
C ALA A 539 32.31 10.80 14.46
N LYS A 540 32.98 10.33 13.40
CA LYS A 540 34.38 10.64 13.07
C LYS A 540 35.35 10.25 14.19
N SER A 541 35.09 9.11 14.83
CA SER A 541 35.98 8.52 15.84
C SER A 541 37.34 8.16 15.24
N THR A 542 38.40 8.22 16.05
CA THR A 542 39.74 7.76 15.66
C THR A 542 39.81 6.26 15.39
N LYS A 543 38.91 5.48 15.99
CA LYS A 543 38.82 4.01 15.85
C LYS A 543 37.97 3.56 14.66
N ALA A 544 37.24 4.48 14.01
CA ALA A 544 36.37 4.15 12.88
C ALA A 544 37.11 3.44 11.72
N LYS A 545 38.35 3.87 11.43
CA LYS A 545 39.16 3.26 10.36
C LYS A 545 39.58 1.83 10.69
N GLU A 546 39.87 1.57 11.96
CA GLU A 546 40.21 0.25 12.47
C GLU A 546 39.00 -0.68 12.38
N ALA A 547 37.83 -0.22 12.86
CA ALA A 547 36.57 -0.95 12.79
C ALA A 547 36.23 -1.38 11.34
N LEU A 548 36.34 -0.45 10.38
CA LEU A 548 36.05 -0.74 8.98
C LEU A 548 37.03 -1.74 8.36
N ASN A 549 38.31 -1.67 8.74
CA ASN A 549 39.30 -2.64 8.27
C ASN A 549 38.99 -4.05 8.79
N ILE A 550 38.58 -4.18 10.06
CA ILE A 550 38.18 -5.46 10.65
C ILE A 550 36.95 -6.01 9.93
N LEU A 551 35.95 -5.15 9.68
CA LEU A 551 34.73 -5.54 8.96
C LEU A 551 35.04 -6.03 7.53
N ASN A 552 35.90 -5.31 6.80
CA ASN A 552 36.31 -5.68 5.44
C ASN A 552 37.10 -7.00 5.40
N GLN A 553 37.89 -7.31 6.43
CA GLN A 553 38.58 -8.61 6.53
C GLN A 553 37.63 -9.79 6.70
N ARG A 554 36.41 -9.55 7.17
CA ARG A 554 35.36 -10.58 7.34
C ARG A 554 34.41 -10.68 6.16
N ALA A 555 34.62 -9.87 5.11
CA ALA A 555 33.79 -9.90 3.92
C ALA A 555 34.02 -11.21 3.14
N GLU A 556 32.94 -11.74 2.58
CA GLU A 556 33.00 -12.78 1.57
C GLU A 556 33.20 -12.16 0.19
N HIS A 557 34.01 -12.82 -0.62
CA HIS A 557 34.37 -12.36 -1.95
C HIS A 557 33.88 -13.36 -3.00
N GLN A 558 32.92 -12.95 -3.83
CA GLN A 558 32.41 -13.75 -4.95
C GLN A 558 32.52 -12.95 -6.26
N GLY A 559 33.56 -13.22 -7.05
CA GLY A 559 33.81 -12.49 -8.29
C GLY A 559 34.06 -11.00 -8.02
N GLU A 560 33.18 -10.13 -8.52
CA GLU A 560 33.24 -8.67 -8.30
C GLU A 560 32.42 -8.17 -7.09
N PHE A 561 31.77 -9.09 -6.35
CA PHE A 561 30.88 -8.77 -5.24
C PHE A 561 31.56 -9.01 -3.90
N HIS A 562 31.32 -8.08 -2.98
CA HIS A 562 31.69 -8.21 -1.56
C HIS A 562 30.42 -8.12 -0.73
N PHE A 563 30.21 -9.09 0.17
CA PHE A 563 29.05 -9.16 1.06
C PHE A 563 29.40 -9.91 2.35
N TRP A 564 28.45 -10.03 3.26
CA TRP A 564 28.61 -10.78 4.51
C TRP A 564 27.41 -11.71 4.67
N ILE A 565 27.67 -12.93 5.17
CA ILE A 565 26.64 -13.89 5.52
C ILE A 565 26.75 -14.17 7.03
N THR A 566 25.63 -14.04 7.73
CA THR A 566 25.55 -14.42 9.15
C THR A 566 25.37 -15.95 9.27
N PRO A 567 26.09 -16.68 10.14
CA PRO A 567 25.88 -18.12 10.26
C PRO A 567 24.46 -18.42 10.78
N ALA A 568 23.67 -19.23 10.06
CA ALA A 568 22.39 -19.73 10.55
C ALA A 568 22.10 -21.15 10.05
N SER A 569 21.16 -21.81 10.72
CA SER A 569 20.61 -23.12 10.36
C SER A 569 20.12 -23.14 8.91
N GLU A 570 20.32 -24.27 8.22
CA GLU A 570 20.04 -24.57 6.80
C GLU A 570 18.54 -24.46 6.39
N ILE A 571 17.77 -23.55 6.98
CA ILE A 571 16.30 -23.51 6.92
C ILE A 571 15.78 -22.92 5.61
N SER A 572 16.58 -22.15 4.84
CA SER A 572 16.08 -21.42 3.68
C SER A 572 16.77 -21.76 2.36
N ASP A 573 15.97 -22.30 1.41
CA ASP A 573 16.29 -22.40 -0.03
C ASP A 573 15.82 -21.13 -0.80
N SER A 574 15.55 -20.01 -0.11
CA SER A 574 15.08 -18.79 -0.76
C SER A 574 16.12 -18.27 -1.75
N TRP A 575 15.66 -17.76 -2.90
CA TRP A 575 16.53 -17.08 -3.85
C TRP A 575 16.99 -15.72 -3.33
N GLN A 576 16.27 -15.13 -2.37
CA GLN A 576 16.64 -13.89 -1.70
C GLN A 576 17.58 -14.17 -0.51
N PRO A 577 18.63 -13.35 -0.33
CA PRO A 577 19.40 -13.38 0.92
C PRO A 577 18.51 -12.93 2.08
N ARG A 578 18.92 -13.29 3.30
CA ARG A 578 18.21 -12.90 4.51
C ARG A 578 18.25 -11.38 4.69
N SER A 579 17.20 -10.86 5.33
CA SER A 579 17.05 -9.43 5.62
C SER A 579 18.27 -8.86 6.36
N ILE A 580 18.79 -9.60 7.33
CA ILE A 580 19.95 -9.19 8.15
C ILE A 580 21.23 -9.01 7.33
N ASP A 581 21.45 -9.84 6.30
CA ASP A 581 22.65 -9.78 5.47
C ASP A 581 22.61 -8.54 4.55
N ILE A 582 21.41 -8.16 4.08
CA ILE A 582 21.16 -6.95 3.30
C ILE A 582 21.40 -5.70 4.16
N GLU A 583 20.88 -5.68 5.39
CA GLU A 583 21.06 -4.56 6.31
C GLU A 583 22.55 -4.39 6.70
N LEU A 584 23.25 -5.48 7.01
CA LEU A 584 24.68 -5.47 7.32
C LEU A 584 25.48 -4.87 6.17
N ALA A 585 25.28 -5.35 4.94
CA ALA A 585 25.94 -4.83 3.76
C ALA A 585 25.61 -3.34 3.52
N ALA A 586 24.39 -2.90 3.82
CA ALA A 586 24.00 -1.50 3.71
C ALA A 586 24.73 -0.61 4.73
N TYR A 587 24.86 -1.01 6.00
CA TYR A 587 25.68 -0.29 6.99
C TYR A 587 27.17 -0.29 6.64
N ALA A 588 27.68 -1.39 6.10
CA ALA A 588 29.05 -1.43 5.59
C ALA A 588 29.24 -0.41 4.45
N LEU A 589 28.31 -0.34 3.49
CA LEU A 589 28.34 0.64 2.40
C LEU A 589 28.27 2.09 2.92
N LEU A 590 27.40 2.37 3.90
CA LEU A 590 27.32 3.68 4.56
C LEU A 590 28.64 4.03 5.27
N SER A 591 29.27 3.07 5.93
CA SER A 591 30.58 3.27 6.58
C SER A 591 31.66 3.65 5.58
N HIS A 592 31.69 3.01 4.41
CA HIS A 592 32.61 3.36 3.32
C HIS A 592 32.37 4.79 2.80
N PHE A 593 31.09 5.19 2.68
CA PHE A 593 30.71 6.54 2.28
C PHE A 593 31.21 7.59 3.30
N HIS A 594 31.01 7.38 4.60
CA HIS A 594 31.44 8.32 5.64
C HIS A 594 32.96 8.42 5.81
N GLN A 595 33.72 7.41 5.36
CA GLN A 595 35.19 7.41 5.38
C GLN A 595 35.83 7.75 4.03
N ASP A 596 35.06 8.21 3.04
CA ASP A 596 35.52 8.55 1.68
C ASP A 596 36.21 7.37 0.94
N ARG A 597 35.87 6.12 1.26
CA ARG A 597 36.45 4.90 0.66
C ARG A 597 35.58 4.31 -0.44
N LEU A 598 35.24 5.14 -1.44
CA LEU A 598 34.26 4.79 -2.48
C LEU A 598 34.66 3.57 -3.32
N ALA A 599 35.94 3.43 -3.67
CA ALA A 599 36.40 2.31 -4.51
C ALA A 599 36.11 0.95 -3.87
N GLU A 600 36.28 0.84 -2.55
CA GLU A 600 35.99 -0.37 -1.76
C GLU A 600 34.48 -0.61 -1.59
N GLY A 601 33.66 0.45 -1.64
CA GLY A 601 32.20 0.37 -1.54
C GLY A 601 31.48 -0.05 -2.84
N ILE A 602 32.09 0.12 -4.02
CA ILE A 602 31.45 -0.21 -5.31
C ILE A 602 31.03 -1.70 -5.40
N PRO A 603 31.87 -2.69 -5.04
CA PRO A 603 31.49 -4.10 -5.00
C PRO A 603 30.24 -4.39 -4.15
N ILE A 604 30.11 -3.71 -3.00
CA ILE A 604 29.00 -3.87 -2.06
C ILE A 604 27.72 -3.26 -2.66
N MET A 605 27.83 -2.05 -3.25
CA MET A 605 26.72 -1.40 -3.94
C MET A 605 26.17 -2.24 -5.09
N LYS A 606 27.06 -2.88 -5.87
CA LYS A 606 26.66 -3.78 -6.96
C LYS A 606 25.90 -5.00 -6.43
N TRP A 607 26.39 -5.60 -5.35
CA TRP A 607 25.73 -6.74 -4.72
C TRP A 607 24.34 -6.35 -4.22
N LEU A 608 24.22 -5.25 -3.44
CA LEU A 608 22.94 -4.74 -2.95
C LEU A 608 21.95 -4.43 -4.07
N SER A 609 22.43 -3.89 -5.20
CA SER A 609 21.56 -3.64 -6.36
C SER A 609 20.94 -4.91 -6.95
N GLN A 610 21.60 -6.06 -6.81
CA GLN A 610 21.10 -7.34 -7.34
C GLN A 610 20.08 -8.01 -6.41
N GLN A 611 20.08 -7.69 -5.11
CA GLN A 611 19.19 -8.31 -4.13
C GLN A 611 17.78 -7.70 -4.08
N ARG A 612 17.44 -6.78 -4.99
CA ARG A 612 16.12 -6.15 -5.02
C ARG A 612 15.05 -7.07 -5.55
N ASN A 613 13.85 -6.90 -4.99
CA ASN A 613 12.62 -7.49 -5.50
C ASN A 613 12.11 -6.73 -6.75
N HIS A 614 11.08 -7.27 -7.42
CA HIS A 614 10.46 -6.68 -8.61
C HIS A 614 9.78 -5.33 -8.38
N LEU A 615 9.50 -4.97 -7.11
CA LEU A 615 8.89 -3.71 -6.72
C LEU A 615 9.93 -2.62 -6.40
N GLY A 616 11.22 -2.96 -6.46
CA GLY A 616 12.31 -2.05 -6.16
C GLY A 616 12.64 -1.89 -4.68
N GLY A 617 12.05 -2.69 -3.79
CA GLY A 617 12.45 -2.84 -2.39
C GLY A 617 13.24 -4.14 -2.15
N PHE A 618 13.34 -4.53 -0.89
CA PHE A 618 14.01 -5.75 -0.43
C PHE A 618 13.01 -6.62 0.38
N SER A 619 13.50 -7.50 1.25
CA SER A 619 12.70 -8.48 1.99
C SER A 619 11.88 -7.88 3.13
N SER A 620 12.43 -6.92 3.88
CA SER A 620 11.85 -6.36 5.11
C SER A 620 11.88 -4.84 5.18
N THR A 621 11.25 -4.26 6.19
CA THR A 621 11.18 -2.80 6.32
C THR A 621 12.55 -2.17 6.52
N GLN A 622 13.36 -2.71 7.45
CA GLN A 622 14.64 -2.11 7.83
C GLN A 622 15.70 -2.31 6.75
N ASP A 623 15.80 -3.50 6.16
CA ASP A 623 16.74 -3.73 5.06
C ASP A 623 16.46 -2.78 3.89
N THR A 624 15.18 -2.57 3.56
CA THR A 624 14.77 -1.71 2.46
C THR A 624 15.11 -0.27 2.75
N VAL A 625 14.83 0.21 3.95
CA VAL A 625 15.10 1.58 4.37
C VAL A 625 16.60 1.89 4.36
N VAL A 626 17.42 1.04 4.99
CA VAL A 626 18.87 1.27 5.11
C VAL A 626 19.56 1.03 3.77
N ALA A 627 19.17 0.00 3.00
CA ALA A 627 19.73 -0.25 1.67
C ALA A 627 19.39 0.88 0.69
N LEU A 628 18.16 1.40 0.69
CA LEU A 628 17.81 2.55 -0.16
C LEU A 628 18.52 3.82 0.30
N GLN A 629 18.70 4.04 1.60
CA GLN A 629 19.55 5.13 2.10
C GLN A 629 20.98 5.00 1.57
N ALA A 630 21.60 3.83 1.72
CA ALA A 630 22.97 3.58 1.29
C ALA A 630 23.13 3.74 -0.23
N LEU A 631 22.24 3.12 -1.01
CA LEU A 631 22.23 3.20 -2.47
C LEU A 631 21.96 4.63 -2.94
N SER A 632 21.08 5.39 -2.29
CA SER A 632 20.81 6.79 -2.62
C SER A 632 22.05 7.66 -2.45
N LEU A 633 22.73 7.55 -1.30
CA LEU A 633 23.95 8.32 -1.03
C LEU A 633 25.06 7.95 -1.99
N PHE A 634 25.26 6.66 -2.22
CA PHE A 634 26.31 6.19 -3.11
C PHE A 634 26.03 6.54 -4.59
N ALA A 635 24.78 6.41 -5.03
CA ALA A 635 24.35 6.77 -6.38
C ALA A 635 24.60 8.25 -6.70
N THR A 636 24.48 9.16 -5.72
CA THR A 636 24.81 10.59 -5.97
C THR A 636 26.26 10.80 -6.40
N LEU A 637 27.16 9.89 -6.05
CA LEU A 637 28.59 9.98 -6.37
C LEU A 637 28.97 9.18 -7.64
N THR A 638 28.15 8.21 -8.03
CA THR A 638 28.42 7.31 -9.16
C THR A 638 27.56 7.60 -10.40
N THR A 639 26.59 8.50 -10.30
CA THR A 639 25.70 8.82 -11.41
C THR A 639 26.45 9.41 -12.60
N ALA A 640 26.40 8.70 -13.74
CA ALA A 640 26.89 9.20 -15.02
C ALA A 640 26.06 10.42 -15.49
N SER A 641 26.74 11.45 -15.98
CA SER A 641 26.14 12.68 -16.50
C SER A 641 25.41 12.49 -17.84
N LYS A 642 25.75 11.44 -18.57
CA LYS A 642 25.11 11.03 -19.83
C LYS A 642 24.85 9.52 -19.79
N THR A 643 23.63 9.14 -20.15
CA THR A 643 23.23 7.75 -20.41
C THR A 643 22.68 7.70 -21.83
N GLU A 644 23.21 6.79 -22.63
CA GLU A 644 22.79 6.49 -24.01
C GLU A 644 23.15 5.03 -24.26
N MET A 645 22.18 4.15 -24.07
CA MET A 645 22.39 2.71 -24.03
C MET A 645 21.20 1.98 -24.65
N ASP A 646 21.48 1.02 -25.53
CA ASP A 646 20.49 0.11 -26.07
C ASP A 646 20.65 -1.26 -25.42
N VAL A 647 19.57 -1.76 -24.82
CA VAL A 647 19.51 -3.09 -24.18
C VAL A 647 18.69 -4.01 -25.08
N THR A 648 19.35 -4.94 -25.76
CA THR A 648 18.72 -5.93 -26.61
C THR A 648 18.50 -7.22 -25.84
N VAL A 649 17.26 -7.72 -25.86
CA VAL A 649 16.82 -8.94 -25.19
C VAL A 649 16.50 -9.98 -26.24
N THR A 650 17.11 -11.15 -26.09
CA THR A 650 16.84 -12.33 -26.91
C THR A 650 16.37 -13.48 -26.03
N ALA A 651 15.30 -14.14 -26.45
CA ALA A 651 14.74 -15.29 -25.77
C ALA A 651 14.19 -16.29 -26.80
N PRO A 652 14.20 -17.61 -26.54
CA PRO A 652 13.64 -18.60 -27.45
C PRO A 652 12.18 -18.38 -27.84
N SER A 653 11.39 -17.76 -26.95
CA SER A 653 9.98 -17.43 -27.19
C SER A 653 9.77 -16.16 -28.01
N LEU A 654 10.82 -15.35 -28.23
CA LEU A 654 10.76 -14.13 -29.03
C LEU A 654 11.18 -14.40 -30.48
N LYS A 655 10.29 -14.10 -31.44
CA LYS A 655 10.61 -14.20 -32.88
C LYS A 655 11.59 -13.14 -33.35
N THR A 656 11.57 -11.98 -32.71
CA THR A 656 12.45 -10.84 -32.97
C THR A 656 13.02 -10.37 -31.64
N PRO A 657 14.31 -9.99 -31.57
CA PRO A 657 14.87 -9.36 -30.38
C PRO A 657 14.06 -8.11 -30.00
N GLU A 658 13.89 -7.90 -28.70
CA GLU A 658 13.25 -6.70 -28.16
C GLU A 658 14.36 -5.76 -27.68
N THR A 659 14.30 -4.48 -28.04
CA THR A 659 15.32 -3.51 -27.67
C THR A 659 14.72 -2.39 -26.82
N PHE A 660 15.33 -2.14 -25.66
CA PHE A 660 15.03 -0.99 -24.80
C PHE A 660 16.09 0.10 -25.03
N SER A 661 15.68 1.23 -25.59
CA SER A 661 16.54 2.40 -25.74
C SER A 661 16.45 3.29 -24.51
N ILE A 662 17.58 3.47 -23.83
CA ILE A 662 17.71 4.24 -22.59
C ILE A 662 18.60 5.45 -22.86
N ASP A 663 18.00 6.63 -22.81
CA ASP A 663 18.68 7.91 -22.94
C ASP A 663 18.61 8.72 -21.63
N THR A 664 19.19 9.91 -21.64
CA THR A 664 19.23 10.77 -20.45
C THR A 664 17.84 11.32 -20.06
N ARG A 665 16.87 11.36 -20.98
CA ARG A 665 15.51 11.86 -20.74
C ARG A 665 14.61 10.78 -20.15
N ASN A 666 14.77 9.53 -20.56
CA ASN A 666 13.94 8.40 -20.13
C ASN A 666 14.62 7.48 -19.10
N ARG A 667 15.82 7.81 -18.60
CA ARG A 667 16.57 6.98 -17.63
C ARG A 667 15.82 6.56 -16.36
N PHE A 668 14.80 7.31 -15.93
CA PHE A 668 13.95 6.98 -14.76
C PHE A 668 12.69 6.19 -15.12
N LEU A 669 12.37 6.10 -16.41
CA LEU A 669 11.22 5.34 -16.89
C LEU A 669 11.58 3.85 -16.82
N LEU A 670 10.87 3.11 -15.98
CA LEU A 670 10.93 1.66 -15.99
C LEU A 670 10.22 1.16 -17.25
N GLN A 671 10.98 0.59 -18.19
CA GLN A 671 10.43 0.00 -19.40
C GLN A 671 10.17 -1.49 -19.11
N THR A 672 8.96 -1.96 -19.37
CA THR A 672 8.53 -3.34 -19.07
C THR A 672 8.01 -4.03 -20.33
N LYS A 673 8.35 -5.31 -20.49
CA LYS A 673 7.85 -6.16 -21.57
C LYS A 673 7.47 -7.54 -21.04
N GLU A 674 6.28 -8.01 -21.42
CA GLU A 674 5.86 -9.39 -21.19
C GLU A 674 6.44 -10.32 -22.26
N ILE A 675 6.94 -11.46 -21.81
CA ILE A 675 7.49 -12.51 -22.67
C ILE A 675 6.66 -13.78 -22.48
N ALA A 676 6.38 -14.49 -23.57
CA ALA A 676 5.68 -15.77 -23.48
C ALA A 676 6.54 -16.79 -22.70
N PRO A 677 5.96 -17.53 -21.74
CA PRO A 677 6.70 -18.52 -20.95
C PRO A 677 7.28 -19.61 -21.86
N ALA A 678 8.52 -20.03 -21.58
CA ALA A 678 9.18 -21.17 -22.22
C ALA A 678 9.90 -22.01 -21.17
N GLN A 679 10.14 -23.30 -21.47
CA GLN A 679 10.85 -24.20 -20.56
C GLN A 679 11.98 -24.93 -21.30
N PRO A 680 13.25 -24.72 -20.92
CA PRO A 680 13.73 -23.73 -19.94
C PRO A 680 13.57 -22.29 -20.44
N MET A 681 13.47 -21.35 -19.51
CA MET A 681 13.46 -19.92 -19.81
C MET A 681 14.90 -19.41 -19.80
N THR A 682 15.47 -19.20 -20.98
CA THR A 682 16.80 -18.61 -21.15
C THR A 682 16.67 -17.24 -21.81
N ILE A 683 17.15 -16.20 -21.14
CA ILE A 683 17.17 -14.82 -21.67
C ILE A 683 18.61 -14.35 -21.77
N THR A 684 19.03 -13.94 -22.96
CA THR A 684 20.31 -13.28 -23.17
C THR A 684 20.08 -11.80 -23.38
N VAL A 685 20.79 -10.98 -22.60
CA VAL A 685 20.70 -9.53 -22.58
C VAL A 685 22.03 -8.96 -23.00
N GLU A 686 22.00 -8.13 -24.04
CA GLU A 686 23.16 -7.44 -24.59
C GLU A 686 22.97 -5.93 -24.47
N ALA A 687 23.95 -5.26 -23.88
CA ALA A 687 23.95 -3.83 -23.68
C ALA A 687 25.04 -3.18 -24.50
N GLU A 688 24.71 -2.19 -25.32
CA GLU A 688 25.67 -1.38 -26.10
C GLU A 688 25.49 0.12 -25.82
N GLY A 689 26.58 0.88 -25.83
CA GLY A 689 26.56 2.33 -25.65
C GLY A 689 27.35 2.81 -24.44
N THR A 690 26.82 3.79 -23.70
CA THR A 690 27.48 4.46 -22.58
C THR A 690 26.54 4.71 -21.41
N GLY A 691 27.04 4.44 -20.20
CA GLY A 691 26.29 4.64 -18.96
C GLY A 691 26.08 3.33 -18.22
N PHE A 692 25.01 3.27 -17.44
CA PHE A 692 24.65 2.10 -16.67
C PHE A 692 23.13 1.89 -16.76
N ALA A 693 22.69 0.64 -16.70
CA ALA A 693 21.29 0.28 -16.59
C ALA A 693 21.09 -0.94 -15.68
N VAL A 694 19.91 -1.03 -15.09
CA VAL A 694 19.46 -2.18 -14.33
C VAL A 694 18.48 -2.93 -15.22
N PHE A 695 18.78 -4.21 -15.47
CA PHE A 695 17.88 -5.14 -16.15
C PHE A 695 17.38 -6.18 -15.14
N GLN A 696 16.11 -6.52 -15.20
CA GLN A 696 15.52 -7.46 -14.26
C GLN A 696 14.54 -8.41 -14.95
N LEU A 697 14.69 -9.70 -14.67
CA LEU A 697 13.78 -10.77 -15.05
C LEU A 697 12.87 -11.08 -13.87
N ASN A 698 11.56 -10.96 -14.07
CA ASN A 698 10.52 -11.27 -13.09
C ASN A 698 9.67 -12.43 -13.60
N VAL A 699 9.53 -13.49 -12.80
CA VAL A 699 8.73 -14.67 -13.12
C VAL A 699 7.74 -14.91 -11.98
N ILE A 700 6.45 -14.98 -12.33
CA ILE A 700 5.35 -15.22 -11.40
C ILE A 700 4.62 -16.49 -11.87
N TYR A 701 4.31 -17.41 -10.95
CA TYR A 701 3.64 -18.67 -11.26
C TYR A 701 2.96 -19.23 -10.02
N ASN A 702 1.94 -20.07 -10.17
CA ASN A 702 1.32 -20.75 -9.05
C ASN A 702 1.79 -22.21 -8.95
N THR A 703 1.88 -22.76 -7.74
CA THR A 703 2.21 -24.18 -7.50
C THR A 703 1.08 -24.91 -6.76
N LYS A 704 0.81 -26.17 -7.12
CA LYS A 704 -0.30 -26.96 -6.56
C LYS A 704 0.00 -27.60 -5.21
N HIS A 705 1.27 -27.89 -4.91
CA HIS A 705 1.66 -28.70 -3.77
C HIS A 705 2.71 -28.01 -2.91
N THR A 706 2.28 -27.38 -1.81
CA THR A 706 3.03 -27.41 -0.55
C THR A 706 2.42 -28.50 0.35
N ASP A 707 2.25 -29.68 -0.23
CA ASP A 707 1.51 -30.76 0.42
C ASP A 707 2.40 -31.52 1.42
N GLN A 708 1.79 -31.89 2.54
CA GLN A 708 2.42 -32.29 3.79
C GLN A 708 3.32 -33.55 3.70
N ARG A 709 3.41 -34.21 2.54
CA ARG A 709 4.12 -35.49 2.35
C ARG A 709 5.54 -35.35 1.80
N LEU A 710 5.88 -34.24 1.15
CA LEU A 710 7.27 -33.87 0.86
C LEU A 710 7.94 -33.10 2.03
N ARG A 711 7.22 -32.94 3.16
CA ARG A 711 7.75 -32.44 4.46
C ARG A 711 8.80 -33.35 5.11
N SER A 712 9.18 -34.47 4.49
CA SER A 712 9.82 -35.59 5.19
C SER A 712 11.29 -35.85 4.86
N VAL A 713 12.02 -34.96 4.16
CA VAL A 713 13.47 -35.21 3.93
C VAL A 713 14.42 -34.02 4.11
N ARG A 714 14.02 -32.74 4.00
CA ARG A 714 15.03 -31.64 4.02
C ARG A 714 14.68 -30.26 4.63
N LYS A 715 13.45 -29.98 5.09
CA LYS A 715 13.09 -28.60 5.52
C LYS A 715 12.59 -28.59 6.97
N GLN A 716 13.35 -27.96 7.86
CA GLN A 716 12.93 -27.69 9.23
C GLN A 716 12.09 -26.41 9.21
N GLU A 717 10.77 -26.53 9.41
CA GLU A 717 9.84 -25.38 9.45
C GLU A 717 10.07 -24.55 10.73
N ALA A 718 9.99 -23.21 10.65
CA ALA A 718 10.15 -22.35 11.81
C ALA A 718 8.89 -22.30 12.70
N PHE A 719 7.72 -22.57 12.12
CA PHE A 719 6.42 -22.54 12.79
C PHE A 719 5.67 -23.85 12.61
N ASP A 720 5.00 -24.28 13.66
CA ASP A 720 3.95 -25.29 13.59
C ASP A 720 2.64 -24.58 13.24
N LEU A 721 1.87 -25.13 12.31
CA LEU A 721 0.62 -24.55 11.84
C LEU A 721 -0.44 -25.64 11.73
N ASN A 722 -1.53 -25.46 12.47
CA ASN A 722 -2.71 -26.30 12.43
C ASN A 722 -3.94 -25.44 12.12
N VAL A 723 -4.73 -25.87 11.14
CA VAL A 723 -5.96 -25.18 10.72
C VAL A 723 -7.10 -26.18 10.84
N ASP A 724 -8.12 -25.82 11.60
CA ASP A 724 -9.34 -26.59 11.77
C ASP A 724 -10.55 -25.76 11.32
N VAL A 725 -11.54 -26.41 10.71
CA VAL A 725 -12.76 -25.75 10.25
C VAL A 725 -13.91 -26.23 11.12
N LYS A 726 -14.43 -25.35 11.95
CA LYS A 726 -15.64 -25.60 12.73
C LYS A 726 -16.85 -25.24 11.87
N ASP A 727 -17.50 -26.27 11.32
CA ASP A 727 -18.73 -26.13 10.57
C ASP A 727 -19.93 -26.64 11.38
N ASP A 728 -21.07 -25.95 11.25
CA ASP A 728 -22.35 -26.47 11.73
C ASP A 728 -23.09 -27.09 10.54
N LYS A 729 -23.47 -28.36 10.66
CA LYS A 729 -24.22 -29.05 9.59
C LYS A 729 -25.60 -28.45 9.38
N ASP A 730 -26.15 -27.81 10.41
CA ASP A 730 -27.44 -27.15 10.38
C ASP A 730 -27.35 -25.70 9.85
N ASP A 731 -26.15 -25.09 9.85
CA ASP A 731 -25.90 -23.75 9.30
C ASP A 731 -24.78 -23.75 8.25
N LYS A 732 -25.17 -23.94 6.98
CA LYS A 732 -24.26 -23.93 5.83
C LYS A 732 -23.79 -22.53 5.41
N ASN A 733 -24.28 -21.47 6.04
CA ASN A 733 -23.92 -20.09 5.70
C ASN A 733 -22.85 -19.51 6.62
N HIS A 734 -22.56 -20.17 7.74
CA HIS A 734 -21.56 -19.74 8.70
C HIS A 734 -20.52 -20.84 8.90
N LEU A 735 -19.25 -20.44 8.93
CA LEU A 735 -18.16 -21.32 9.34
C LEU A 735 -17.21 -20.54 10.23
N THR A 736 -16.48 -21.23 11.11
CA THR A 736 -15.41 -20.61 11.90
C THR A 736 -14.11 -21.34 11.62
N LEU A 737 -13.12 -20.62 11.08
CA LEU A 737 -11.76 -21.13 10.90
C LEU A 737 -11.02 -20.97 12.23
N ASN A 738 -10.52 -22.07 12.79
CA ASN A 738 -9.63 -22.06 13.94
C ASN A 738 -8.20 -22.27 13.47
N VAL A 739 -7.39 -21.21 13.52
CA VAL A 739 -5.99 -21.25 13.09
C VAL A 739 -5.10 -21.22 14.32
N CYS A 740 -4.34 -22.28 14.54
CA CYS A 740 -3.41 -22.42 15.66
C CYS A 740 -1.97 -22.47 15.17
N THR A 741 -1.08 -21.74 15.81
CA THR A 741 0.36 -21.75 15.50
C THR A 741 1.23 -21.62 16.74
N ARG A 742 2.46 -22.10 16.66
CA ARG A 742 3.52 -21.88 17.66
C ARG A 742 4.87 -21.78 16.96
N TYR A 743 5.81 -21.09 17.60
CA TYR A 743 7.18 -21.02 17.14
C TYR A 743 7.94 -22.28 17.57
N LEU A 744 8.62 -22.94 16.62
CA LEU A 744 9.36 -24.18 16.88
C LEU A 744 10.78 -23.91 17.42
N GLY A 745 11.26 -22.67 17.33
CA GLY A 745 12.43 -22.17 18.04
C GLY A 745 13.76 -22.88 17.75
N SER A 746 14.83 -22.28 18.25
CA SER A 746 16.11 -22.94 18.44
C SER A 746 16.67 -22.55 19.81
N ASP A 747 17.67 -23.26 20.32
CA ASP A 747 18.31 -22.94 21.60
C ASP A 747 18.85 -21.49 21.67
N THR A 748 19.08 -20.84 20.53
CA THR A 748 19.59 -19.46 20.43
C THR A 748 18.51 -18.40 20.27
N ALA A 749 17.27 -18.77 19.93
CA ALA A 749 16.14 -17.86 19.75
C ALA A 749 14.85 -18.51 20.31
N PRO A 750 14.49 -18.24 21.58
CA PRO A 750 13.33 -18.87 22.23
C PRO A 750 11.98 -18.26 21.83
N SER A 751 11.99 -17.13 21.11
CA SER A 751 10.79 -16.44 20.62
C SER A 751 11.04 -15.85 19.24
N SER A 752 10.00 -15.79 18.42
CA SER A 752 10.02 -15.13 17.12
C SER A 752 9.99 -13.60 17.22
N GLY A 753 10.23 -12.91 16.11
CA GLY A 753 9.78 -11.53 15.93
C GLY A 753 8.26 -11.43 15.82
N MET A 754 7.77 -10.29 15.36
CA MET A 754 6.36 -10.11 15.04
C MET A 754 5.93 -11.05 13.93
N ILE A 755 4.77 -11.67 14.13
CA ILE A 755 4.23 -12.69 13.22
C ILE A 755 3.11 -12.11 12.39
N LEU A 756 3.19 -12.37 11.09
CA LEU A 756 2.11 -12.11 10.14
C LEU A 756 1.44 -13.44 9.81
N MET A 757 0.16 -13.54 10.16
CA MET A 757 -0.69 -14.67 9.78
C MET A 757 -1.63 -14.20 8.66
N GLU A 758 -1.38 -14.69 7.44
CA GLU A 758 -2.23 -14.44 6.27
C GLU A 758 -3.20 -15.62 6.10
N VAL A 759 -4.49 -15.35 6.23
CA VAL A 759 -5.55 -16.34 6.08
C VAL A 759 -6.32 -16.06 4.79
N GLY A 760 -6.10 -16.89 3.78
CA GLY A 760 -6.90 -16.87 2.56
C GLY A 760 -8.35 -17.28 2.85
N LEU A 761 -9.30 -16.49 2.38
CA LEU A 761 -10.72 -16.82 2.49
C LEU A 761 -11.14 -17.71 1.33
N LEU A 762 -12.06 -18.65 1.60
CA LEU A 762 -12.67 -19.47 0.57
C LEU A 762 -13.51 -18.60 -0.37
N SER A 763 -13.55 -18.95 -1.66
CA SER A 763 -14.38 -18.24 -2.64
C SER A 763 -15.84 -18.20 -2.20
N GLY A 764 -16.41 -16.99 -2.17
CA GLY A 764 -17.78 -16.75 -1.75
C GLY A 764 -17.98 -16.57 -0.24
N PHE A 765 -16.92 -16.60 0.57
CA PHE A 765 -16.96 -16.28 1.99
C PHE A 765 -16.31 -14.92 2.28
N SER A 766 -16.85 -14.20 3.25
CA SER A 766 -16.26 -12.99 3.79
C SER A 766 -16.23 -12.99 5.31
N VAL A 767 -15.37 -12.15 5.87
CA VAL A 767 -15.24 -11.94 7.31
C VAL A 767 -15.56 -10.48 7.59
N SER A 768 -16.34 -10.22 8.65
CA SER A 768 -16.50 -8.88 9.20
C SER A 768 -15.44 -8.65 10.30
N PRO A 769 -14.72 -7.52 10.28
CA PRO A 769 -13.68 -7.21 11.27
C PRO A 769 -14.18 -7.23 12.72
N ASP A 770 -15.44 -6.85 12.94
CA ASP A 770 -16.01 -6.69 14.28
C ASP A 770 -16.12 -8.00 15.06
N PHE A 771 -16.05 -9.15 14.38
CA PHE A 771 -16.21 -10.47 15.01
C PHE A 771 -14.88 -11.12 15.44
N ILE A 772 -13.72 -10.56 15.08
CA ILE A 772 -12.43 -11.05 15.58
C ILE A 772 -12.04 -10.18 16.78
N PRO A 773 -12.01 -10.72 18.01
CA PRO A 773 -11.62 -9.94 19.16
C PRO A 773 -10.14 -9.56 19.07
N LEU A 774 -9.86 -8.27 19.01
CA LEU A 774 -8.52 -7.74 19.23
C LEU A 774 -8.21 -7.90 20.72
N ASP A 775 -7.19 -8.69 21.03
CA ASP A 775 -6.76 -9.00 22.39
C ASP A 775 -5.23 -8.88 22.52
N ASN A 776 -4.67 -9.36 23.63
CA ASN A 776 -3.22 -9.33 23.81
C ASN A 776 -2.44 -10.20 22.79
N ARG A 777 -3.11 -11.07 22.02
CA ARG A 777 -2.51 -12.00 21.06
C ARG A 777 -2.59 -11.45 19.64
N VAL A 778 -3.76 -10.94 19.23
CA VAL A 778 -3.97 -10.29 17.93
C VAL A 778 -4.02 -8.78 18.12
N LYS A 779 -2.93 -8.11 17.72
CA LYS A 779 -2.79 -6.66 17.90
C LYS A 779 -3.52 -5.86 16.83
N LYS A 780 -3.60 -6.41 15.63
CA LYS A 780 -4.26 -5.76 14.50
C LYS A 780 -4.78 -6.77 13.50
N MET A 781 -5.85 -6.40 12.82
CA MET A 781 -6.43 -7.10 11.69
C MET A 781 -6.55 -6.15 10.50
N GLU A 782 -6.18 -6.63 9.31
CA GLU A 782 -6.45 -5.94 8.05
C GLU A 782 -7.19 -6.89 7.10
N LYS A 783 -8.27 -6.39 6.49
CA LYS A 783 -9.01 -7.11 5.46
C LYS A 783 -8.49 -6.68 4.10
N ASP A 784 -8.10 -7.66 3.28
CA ASP A 784 -7.71 -7.46 1.89
C ASP A 784 -8.60 -8.35 1.00
N SER A 785 -8.56 -8.14 -0.32
CA SER A 785 -9.47 -8.77 -1.28
C SER A 785 -9.32 -10.29 -1.32
N GLY A 786 -10.16 -11.00 -0.55
CA GLY A 786 -10.17 -12.46 -0.43
C GLY A 786 -9.19 -13.02 0.60
N LYS A 787 -8.61 -12.19 1.47
CA LYS A 787 -7.76 -12.64 2.58
C LYS A 787 -7.87 -11.75 3.81
N VAL A 788 -7.49 -12.29 4.96
CA VAL A 788 -7.40 -11.58 6.24
C VAL A 788 -5.96 -11.66 6.73
N ASN A 789 -5.38 -10.52 7.08
CA ASN A 789 -4.04 -10.43 7.64
C ASN A 789 -4.16 -10.14 9.15
N LEU A 790 -3.58 -11.01 9.96
CA LEU A 790 -3.55 -10.88 11.42
C LEU A 790 -2.12 -10.64 11.89
N TYR A 791 -1.94 -9.64 12.73
CA TYR A 791 -0.64 -9.28 13.30
C TYR A 791 -0.57 -9.77 14.75
N LEU A 792 0.35 -10.70 14.99
CA LEU A 792 0.63 -11.26 16.30
C LEU A 792 2.00 -10.79 16.78
N ASP A 793 2.10 -10.64 18.09
CA ASP A 793 3.17 -9.87 18.71
C ASP A 793 4.54 -10.58 18.69
N SER A 794 4.63 -11.78 19.26
CA SER A 794 5.79 -12.67 19.21
C SER A 794 5.32 -14.04 19.69
N LEU A 795 5.67 -15.09 18.98
CA LEU A 795 5.32 -16.45 19.36
C LEU A 795 6.51 -17.12 20.04
N ASN A 796 6.21 -18.01 20.98
CA ASN A 796 7.16 -18.93 21.59
C ASN A 796 6.65 -20.36 21.35
N GLU A 797 7.15 -21.34 22.09
CA GLU A 797 6.69 -22.73 21.99
C GLU A 797 5.22 -22.93 22.39
N THR A 798 4.57 -21.95 23.03
CA THR A 798 3.16 -22.04 23.40
C THR A 798 2.27 -21.78 22.20
N GLN A 799 1.28 -22.66 22.02
CA GLN A 799 0.34 -22.57 20.91
C GLN A 799 -0.67 -21.45 21.11
N VAL A 800 -0.79 -20.61 20.10
CA VAL A 800 -1.76 -19.52 20.01
C VAL A 800 -2.77 -19.87 18.91
N CYS A 801 -4.06 -19.78 19.25
CA CYS A 801 -5.15 -20.05 18.32
C CYS A 801 -6.04 -18.81 18.16
N VAL A 802 -6.49 -18.57 16.93
CA VAL A 802 -7.43 -17.51 16.57
C VAL A 802 -8.64 -18.12 15.87
N ASP A 803 -9.83 -17.76 16.33
CA ASP A 803 -11.09 -18.11 15.67
C ASP A 803 -11.49 -16.98 14.71
N ILE A 804 -11.76 -17.33 13.45
CA ILE A 804 -12.07 -16.41 12.36
C ILE A 804 -13.46 -16.81 11.80
N PRO A 805 -14.54 -16.16 12.23
CA PRO A 805 -15.88 -16.44 11.75
C PRO A 805 -16.07 -15.86 10.35
N ALA A 806 -16.47 -16.69 9.40
CA ALA A 806 -16.75 -16.31 8.03
C ALA A 806 -18.22 -16.59 7.66
N VAL A 807 -18.79 -15.69 6.86
CA VAL A 807 -20.16 -15.73 6.36
C VAL A 807 -20.13 -15.96 4.86
N ARG A 808 -21.05 -16.79 4.36
CA ARG A 808 -21.18 -17.07 2.93
C ARG A 808 -22.01 -15.99 2.24
N ASP A 809 -21.35 -15.20 1.39
CA ASP A 809 -21.97 -14.18 0.54
C ASP A 809 -22.42 -14.78 -0.80
N PHE A 810 -21.66 -15.73 -1.35
CA PHE A 810 -21.92 -16.33 -2.67
C PHE A 810 -21.90 -17.85 -2.63
N LYS A 811 -22.77 -18.48 -3.43
CA LYS A 811 -22.85 -19.95 -3.55
C LYS A 811 -21.80 -20.45 -4.53
N VAL A 812 -20.70 -20.98 -3.99
CA VAL A 812 -19.62 -21.62 -4.74
C VAL A 812 -19.55 -23.11 -4.38
N ALA A 813 -19.34 -23.95 -5.38
CA ALA A 813 -19.18 -25.40 -5.28
C ALA A 813 -17.85 -25.83 -5.90
N ASN A 814 -17.36 -27.01 -5.49
CA ASN A 814 -16.00 -27.48 -5.80
C ASN A 814 -14.92 -26.43 -5.48
N ILE A 815 -15.13 -25.77 -4.33
CA ILE A 815 -14.24 -24.74 -3.78
C ILE A 815 -12.82 -25.32 -3.72
N GLN A 816 -11.85 -24.56 -4.22
CA GLN A 816 -10.44 -24.91 -4.12
C GLN A 816 -9.91 -24.55 -2.74
N ASP A 817 -8.86 -25.26 -2.31
CA ASP A 817 -8.23 -24.99 -1.02
C ASP A 817 -7.69 -23.55 -0.96
N ALA A 818 -7.99 -22.85 0.13
CA ALA A 818 -7.37 -21.57 0.45
C ALA A 818 -6.12 -21.79 1.31
N SER A 819 -5.15 -20.89 1.20
CA SER A 819 -3.90 -20.99 1.94
C SER A 819 -3.93 -20.22 3.26
N VAL A 820 -3.31 -20.81 4.28
CA VAL A 820 -2.93 -20.10 5.51
C VAL A 820 -1.42 -20.08 5.59
N THR A 821 -0.84 -18.89 5.70
CA THR A 821 0.60 -18.68 5.77
C THR A 821 0.93 -17.95 7.06
N VAL A 822 1.94 -18.44 7.77
CA VAL A 822 2.50 -17.78 8.96
C VAL A 822 3.96 -17.52 8.68
N VAL A 823 4.38 -16.26 8.77
CA VAL A 823 5.76 -15.83 8.56
C VAL A 823 6.22 -14.88 9.67
N ASP A 824 7.52 -14.87 9.92
CA ASP A 824 8.14 -13.76 10.64
C ASP A 824 8.15 -12.52 9.73
N TYR A 825 7.59 -11.41 10.20
CA TYR A 825 7.45 -10.19 9.39
C TYR A 825 8.79 -9.60 8.96
N TYR A 826 9.84 -9.77 9.78
CA TYR A 826 11.15 -9.16 9.52
C TYR A 826 12.12 -10.11 8.84
N GLU A 827 11.85 -11.41 8.91
CA GLU A 827 12.56 -12.42 8.16
C GLU A 827 11.56 -13.34 7.44
N PRO A 828 10.92 -12.89 6.34
CA PRO A 828 9.88 -13.65 5.64
C PRO A 828 10.37 -14.98 5.04
N SER A 829 11.68 -15.22 5.08
CA SER A 829 12.29 -16.49 4.72
C SER A 829 12.09 -17.60 5.77
N LYS A 830 11.62 -17.23 6.99
CA LYS A 830 11.32 -18.13 8.11
C LYS A 830 9.86 -18.53 8.19
#